data_AF-A0A819HD01-F1
#
_entry.id   AF-A0A819HD01-F1
#
_cell.length_a   1.000
_cell.length_b   1.000
_cell.length_c   1.000
_cell.angle_alpha   90.00
_cell.angle_beta   90.00
_cell.angle_gamma   90.00
#
_symmetry.space_group_name_H-M   'P 1'
#
loop_
_entity.id
_entity.type
_entity.pdbx_description
1 polymer ?
#
loop_
_entity_poly.entity_id
_entity_poly.type
_entity_poly.pdbx_seq_one_letter_code
_entity_poly.pdbx_strand_id
1 'polypeptide(L)'
;MSSQSSLNDLVTTMKLAEKYLYQIGCPILIFIGTISCITNLIVFSQKNLRKNPCSIYFIAYNLANFIYIYSSLLSLTLNIGYKINANIYHLTFCRVFLYTVALFNSLSSFYLILASIDRILITSRNAITRRKSTRRLAYLCIIVGTLFWALFHAHLLIFSTITQIAPNTFLCYYQPGVHLTFMGYYSIIKEISALLLLTICGLWSIKNIHSLHRMRIVPDLSVTKNVVETNFSSGKDRQLFSMLLMDIIIYAVFSFIFSIFLMYQQITQNQIKTSDRIQIETVIRDLCLFSAGIPFCLGCYTNLFVSKTFRTDIRYEPKQILEPICGYEQEPLASLEEACQPLANILSKELELYVTVAKLNSKEPKDRLTQDESASIYLYTMEWEKTENSLYALFNQALRAIDRSTLKPWFKYMKLFFTALFKLPFTEYHTVWRGVPDDLSKLYQDGEELTWWSLSSTTSSFDVLQSPMYLGRENIQTIFSIETKNGKLIRAHSHLQNDDEILLLPGTYLKVIGSSNPSNGVYIISLREIPSNSLKLAKPCDLTSTNELPLSRQPCKADIQHLLNYIDILYPNGEPINLETGVDENGIPFYRDEMYHFYGLVGTWAENYDYDLIPTYRMSQNPEYIAKANWTEIKQMLTCIRSSGKFSSYTTYAHAITAGYIRLILLRMKELVEL
;
A
#
# COMPACT_ATOMS: atom_id res chain seq x y z
N MET A 1 6.75 58.52 31.76
CA MET A 1 5.61 58.64 30.83
C MET A 1 5.79 57.81 29.56
N SER A 2 6.97 57.79 28.91
CA SER A 2 7.20 56.97 27.70
C SER A 2 7.16 55.45 27.92
N SER A 3 7.54 54.95 29.10
CA SER A 3 7.48 53.51 29.45
C SER A 3 6.08 52.99 29.77
N GLN A 4 5.18 53.87 30.25
CA GLN A 4 3.80 53.51 30.57
C GLN A 4 2.94 53.46 29.29
N SER A 5 3.19 54.35 28.32
CA SER A 5 2.50 54.31 27.03
C SER A 5 2.89 53.08 26.22
N SER A 6 4.18 52.71 26.20
CA SER A 6 4.65 51.52 25.49
C SER A 6 4.09 50.21 26.07
N LEU A 7 3.91 50.12 27.39
CA LEU A 7 3.29 48.95 28.04
C LEU A 7 1.80 48.83 27.68
N ASN A 8 1.07 49.95 27.66
CA ASN A 8 -0.35 49.97 27.28
C ASN A 8 -0.56 49.57 25.82
N ASP A 9 0.33 50.01 24.92
CA ASP A 9 0.29 49.62 23.50
C ASP A 9 0.57 48.12 23.32
N LEU A 10 1.50 47.56 24.09
CA LEU A 10 1.79 46.13 24.09
C LEU A 10 0.58 45.30 24.55
N VAL A 11 -0.04 45.67 25.66
CA VAL A 11 -1.23 44.95 26.20
C VAL A 11 -2.40 45.02 25.23
N THR A 12 -2.59 46.16 24.56
CA THR A 12 -3.64 46.33 23.55
C THR A 12 -3.40 45.44 22.33
N THR A 13 -2.15 45.36 21.86
CA THR A 13 -1.75 44.50 20.75
C THR A 13 -1.93 43.02 21.10
N MET A 14 -1.55 42.62 22.31
CA MET A 14 -1.72 41.24 22.81
C MET A 14 -3.19 40.82 22.86
N LYS A 15 -4.09 41.68 23.36
CA LYS A 15 -5.54 41.42 23.39
C LYS A 15 -6.14 41.35 21.99
N LEU A 16 -5.64 42.15 21.06
CA LEU A 16 -6.07 42.08 19.67
C LEU A 16 -5.66 40.75 19.03
N ALA A 17 -4.43 40.29 19.28
CA ALA A 17 -3.95 38.99 18.82
C ALA A 17 -4.75 37.82 19.43
N GLU A 18 -5.04 37.87 20.74
CA GLU A 18 -5.90 36.91 21.43
C GLU A 18 -7.28 36.82 20.77
N LYS A 19 -7.90 37.97 20.50
CA LYS A 19 -9.19 38.04 19.82
C LYS A 19 -9.14 37.37 18.44
N TYR A 20 -8.15 37.69 17.60
CA TYR A 20 -8.02 37.06 16.28
C TYR A 20 -7.70 35.57 16.34
N LEU A 21 -6.93 35.13 17.33
CA LEU A 21 -6.65 33.73 17.58
C LEU A 21 -7.95 32.95 17.80
N TYR A 22 -8.88 33.49 18.60
CA TYR A 22 -10.17 32.84 18.84
C TYR A 22 -11.23 33.12 17.77
N GLN A 23 -11.16 34.24 17.04
CA GLN A 23 -12.11 34.52 15.94
C GLN A 23 -11.81 33.77 14.65
N ILE A 24 -10.54 33.44 14.38
CA ILE A 24 -10.11 32.84 13.11
C ILE A 24 -9.34 31.53 13.36
N GLY A 25 -8.30 31.57 14.20
CA GLY A 25 -7.42 30.43 14.43
C GLY A 25 -8.14 29.23 15.07
N CYS A 26 -8.94 29.46 16.11
CA CYS A 26 -9.67 28.41 16.81
C CYS A 26 -10.78 27.76 15.95
N PRO A 27 -11.60 28.51 15.18
CA PRO A 27 -12.49 27.92 14.19
C PRO A 27 -11.81 27.03 13.15
N ILE A 28 -10.65 27.44 12.61
CA ILE A 28 -9.87 26.61 11.68
C ILE A 28 -9.41 25.32 12.38
N LEU A 29 -8.92 25.43 13.62
CA LEU A 29 -8.50 24.28 14.41
C LEU A 29 -9.66 23.32 14.71
N ILE A 30 -10.83 23.84 15.07
CA ILE A 30 -12.07 23.07 15.28
C ILE A 30 -12.46 22.34 13.98
N PHE A 31 -12.42 23.02 12.84
CA PHE A 31 -12.74 22.43 11.54
C PHE A 31 -11.80 21.25 11.22
N ILE A 32 -10.48 21.46 11.36
CA ILE A 32 -9.48 20.39 11.17
C ILE A 32 -9.73 19.23 12.12
N GLY A 33 -9.95 19.52 13.41
CA GLY A 33 -10.22 18.53 14.45
C GLY A 33 -11.49 17.72 14.22
N THR A 34 -12.53 18.37 13.70
CA THR A 34 -13.82 17.73 13.36
C THR A 34 -13.63 16.71 12.25
N ILE A 35 -13.03 17.10 11.13
CA ILE A 35 -12.80 16.21 9.99
C ILE A 35 -11.89 15.05 10.41
N SER A 36 -10.84 15.36 11.18
CA SER A 36 -9.91 14.39 11.75
C SER A 36 -10.63 13.32 12.58
N CYS A 37 -11.41 13.72 13.59
CA CYS A 37 -12.13 12.80 14.46
C CYS A 37 -13.13 11.95 13.70
N ILE A 38 -13.96 12.56 12.82
CA ILE A 38 -14.98 11.85 12.06
C ILE A 38 -14.35 10.76 11.19
N THR A 39 -13.27 11.07 10.48
CA THR A 39 -12.66 10.07 9.60
C THR A 39 -11.94 8.99 10.38
N ASN A 40 -11.26 9.33 11.48
CA ASN A 40 -10.66 8.32 12.36
C ASN A 40 -11.72 7.38 12.91
N LEU A 41 -12.89 7.90 13.30
CA LEU A 41 -14.03 7.09 13.71
C LEU A 41 -14.49 6.17 12.58
N ILE A 42 -14.64 6.67 11.35
CA ILE A 42 -15.01 5.84 10.18
C ILE A 42 -13.99 4.73 9.94
N VAL A 43 -12.69 5.07 9.88
CA VAL A 43 -11.59 4.15 9.62
C VAL A 43 -11.52 3.06 10.69
N PHE A 44 -11.40 3.44 11.97
CA PHE A 44 -11.26 2.45 13.04
C PHE A 44 -12.54 1.65 13.29
N SER A 45 -13.71 2.15 12.87
CA SER A 45 -14.99 1.43 12.91
C SER A 45 -15.16 0.39 11.79
N GLN A 46 -14.22 0.24 10.87
CA GLN A 46 -14.30 -0.82 9.86
C GLN A 46 -14.21 -2.21 10.51
N LYS A 47 -14.97 -3.19 9.97
CA LYS A 47 -15.01 -4.57 10.50
C LYS A 47 -13.62 -5.22 10.58
N ASN A 48 -12.72 -4.83 9.68
CA ASN A 48 -11.35 -5.36 9.60
C ASN A 48 -10.44 -4.81 10.72
N LEU A 49 -10.60 -3.54 11.10
CA LEU A 49 -9.74 -2.87 12.09
C LEU A 49 -10.25 -3.02 13.52
N ARG A 50 -11.57 -3.13 13.73
CA ARG A 50 -12.18 -3.40 15.06
C ARG A 50 -11.79 -4.75 15.67
N LYS A 51 -11.13 -5.63 14.92
CA LYS A 51 -10.55 -6.88 15.43
C LYS A 51 -9.33 -6.60 16.33
N ASN A 52 -8.63 -5.48 16.13
CA ASN A 52 -7.47 -5.07 16.90
C ASN A 52 -7.89 -4.31 18.19
N PRO A 53 -7.47 -4.74 19.39
CA PRO A 53 -7.81 -4.05 20.65
C PRO A 53 -7.40 -2.58 20.66
N CYS A 54 -6.25 -2.23 20.09
CA CYS A 54 -5.75 -0.86 20.02
C CYS A 54 -6.69 0.07 19.24
N SER A 55 -7.29 -0.41 18.14
CA SER A 55 -8.26 0.36 17.36
C SER A 55 -9.53 0.69 18.15
N ILE A 56 -9.93 -0.15 19.12
CA ILE A 56 -11.08 0.10 19.99
C ILE A 56 -10.79 1.30 20.92
N TYR A 57 -9.58 1.37 21.49
CA TYR A 57 -9.16 2.53 22.28
C TYR A 57 -9.10 3.80 21.43
N PHE A 58 -8.65 3.72 20.18
CA PHE A 58 -8.64 4.86 19.26
C PHE A 58 -10.05 5.36 18.89
N ILE A 59 -11.06 4.48 18.80
CA ILE A 59 -12.45 4.90 18.64
C ILE A 59 -12.90 5.71 19.86
N ALA A 60 -12.69 5.19 21.07
CA ALA A 60 -13.05 5.88 22.30
C ALA A 60 -12.31 7.22 22.46
N TYR A 61 -11.02 7.25 22.11
CA TYR A 61 -10.19 8.46 22.09
C TYR A 61 -10.74 9.53 21.14
N ASN A 62 -11.03 9.19 19.89
CA ASN A 62 -11.56 10.16 18.92
C ASN A 62 -12.98 10.61 19.27
N LEU A 63 -13.80 9.76 19.88
CA LEU A 63 -15.12 10.16 20.40
C LEU A 63 -15.00 11.19 21.54
N ALA A 64 -14.09 10.95 22.49
CA ALA A 64 -13.84 11.89 23.57
C ALA A 64 -13.29 13.22 23.07
N ASN A 65 -12.34 13.18 22.12
CA ASN A 65 -11.79 14.37 21.50
C ASN A 65 -12.85 15.19 20.77
N PHE A 66 -13.73 14.53 20.01
CA PHE A 66 -14.84 15.20 19.33
C PHE A 66 -15.72 15.96 20.32
N ILE A 67 -16.13 15.32 21.42
CA ILE A 67 -16.96 15.97 22.44
C ILE A 67 -16.21 17.11 23.14
N TYR A 68 -14.91 16.95 23.41
CA TYR A 68 -14.08 18.01 23.99
C TYR A 68 -13.97 19.24 23.08
N ILE A 69 -13.78 19.06 21.77
CA ILE A 69 -13.69 20.15 20.79
C ILE A 69 -14.93 21.04 20.87
N TYR A 70 -16.13 20.45 20.86
CA TYR A 70 -17.38 21.21 20.86
C TYR A 70 -17.78 21.72 22.24
N SER A 71 -17.43 21.02 23.31
CA SER A 71 -17.73 21.50 24.67
C SER A 71 -16.76 22.59 25.13
N SER A 72 -15.47 22.52 24.76
CA SER A 72 -14.43 23.44 25.22
C SER A 72 -14.07 24.49 24.16
N LEU A 73 -13.49 24.09 23.03
CA LEU A 73 -12.92 25.02 22.04
C LEU A 73 -13.99 25.90 21.37
N LEU A 74 -15.13 25.33 21.03
CA LEU A 74 -16.25 26.11 20.50
C LEU A 74 -16.77 27.11 21.54
N SER A 75 -16.88 26.69 22.81
CA SER A 75 -17.32 27.60 23.88
C SER A 75 -16.33 28.75 24.11
N LEU A 76 -15.02 28.48 24.08
CA LEU A 76 -13.99 29.52 24.18
C LEU A 76 -14.00 30.46 22.98
N THR A 77 -14.16 29.92 21.77
CA THR A 77 -14.30 30.68 20.52
C THR A 77 -15.47 31.66 20.60
N LEU A 78 -16.65 31.19 21.02
CA LEU A 78 -17.84 32.03 21.17
C LEU A 78 -17.65 33.10 22.24
N ASN A 79 -17.06 32.75 23.40
CA ASN A 79 -16.88 33.67 24.50
C ASN A 79 -15.81 34.74 24.21
N ILE A 80 -14.58 34.34 23.89
CA ILE A 80 -13.44 35.25 23.70
C ILE A 80 -13.52 35.93 22.33
N GLY A 81 -13.82 35.17 21.28
CA GLY A 81 -13.84 35.67 19.90
C GLY A 81 -15.09 36.50 19.59
N TYR A 82 -16.27 36.03 19.98
CA TYR A 82 -17.55 36.65 19.58
C TYR A 82 -18.31 37.33 20.72
N LYS A 83 -17.79 37.30 21.95
CA LYS A 83 -18.45 37.84 23.16
C LYS A 83 -19.82 37.20 23.45
N ILE A 84 -20.01 35.95 23.02
CA ILE A 84 -21.21 35.15 23.26
C ILE A 84 -20.87 34.14 24.37
N ASN A 85 -21.37 34.39 25.57
CA ASN A 85 -21.14 33.51 26.71
C ASN A 85 -22.42 32.80 27.14
N ALA A 86 -22.67 31.63 26.55
CA ALA A 86 -23.83 30.79 26.89
C ALA A 86 -23.71 30.16 28.30
N ASN A 87 -22.47 30.00 28.80
CA ASN A 87 -22.21 29.28 30.05
C ASN A 87 -22.67 30.03 31.30
N ILE A 88 -22.92 31.34 31.19
CA ILE A 88 -23.36 32.20 32.30
C ILE A 88 -24.88 32.43 32.34
N TYR A 89 -25.64 31.88 31.40
CA TYR A 89 -27.10 32.09 31.33
C TYR A 89 -27.83 31.46 32.51
N HIS A 90 -27.45 30.24 32.88
CA HIS A 90 -27.96 29.57 34.07
C HIS A 90 -26.86 28.76 34.76
N LEU A 91 -27.00 28.62 36.07
CA LEU A 91 -26.09 27.81 36.89
C LEU A 91 -25.98 26.36 36.40
N THR A 92 -27.07 25.79 35.89
CA THR A 92 -27.08 24.43 35.32
C THR A 92 -26.19 24.32 34.08
N PHE A 93 -26.24 25.29 33.17
CA PHE A 93 -25.36 25.31 31.99
C PHE A 93 -23.90 25.43 32.41
N CYS A 94 -23.59 26.31 33.36
CA CYS A 94 -22.23 26.44 33.92
C CYS A 94 -21.69 25.10 34.48
N ARG A 95 -22.51 24.41 35.28
CA ARG A 95 -22.19 23.11 35.90
C ARG A 95 -21.95 22.03 34.85
N VAL A 96 -22.87 21.88 33.90
CA VAL A 96 -22.76 20.88 32.82
C VAL A 96 -21.55 21.16 31.93
N PHE A 97 -21.30 22.43 31.61
CA PHE A 97 -20.13 22.84 30.84
C PHE A 97 -18.82 22.43 31.52
N LEU A 98 -18.59 22.85 32.77
CA LEU A 98 -17.34 22.53 33.48
C LEU A 98 -17.18 21.03 33.72
N TYR A 99 -18.27 20.32 34.04
CA TYR A 99 -18.26 18.86 34.15
C TYR A 99 -17.84 18.19 32.84
N THR A 100 -18.45 18.59 31.72
CA THR A 100 -18.18 18.00 30.40
C THR A 100 -16.73 18.25 29.98
N VAL A 101 -16.24 19.49 30.11
CA VAL A 101 -14.86 19.85 29.77
C VAL A 101 -13.85 19.04 30.60
N ALA A 102 -14.05 18.95 31.91
CA ALA A 102 -13.15 18.20 32.79
C ALA A 102 -13.17 16.69 32.52
N LEU A 103 -14.36 16.12 32.30
CA LEU A 103 -14.54 14.70 32.00
C LEU A 103 -13.83 14.32 30.70
N PHE A 104 -14.13 15.00 29.59
CA PHE A 104 -13.60 14.60 28.29
C PHE A 104 -12.12 14.94 28.10
N ASN A 105 -11.60 15.97 28.79
CA ASN A 105 -10.16 16.19 28.91
C ASN A 105 -9.47 14.99 29.58
N SER A 106 -10.04 14.49 30.68
CA SER A 106 -9.48 13.34 31.42
C SER A 106 -9.60 12.02 30.65
N LEU A 107 -10.74 11.80 30.00
CA LEU A 107 -10.98 10.60 29.21
C LEU A 107 -10.06 10.50 27.99
N SER A 108 -9.78 11.63 27.33
CA SER A 108 -8.86 11.67 26.19
C SER A 108 -7.48 11.13 26.55
N SER A 109 -6.82 11.71 27.56
CA SER A 109 -5.49 11.24 27.98
C SER A 109 -5.54 9.81 28.55
N PHE A 110 -6.62 9.44 29.23
CA PHE A 110 -6.82 8.09 29.74
C PHE A 110 -6.89 7.04 28.62
N TYR A 111 -7.68 7.27 27.58
CA TYR A 111 -7.77 6.33 26.46
C TYR A 111 -6.45 6.22 25.68
N LEU A 112 -5.70 7.32 25.56
CA LEU A 112 -4.38 7.31 24.94
C LEU A 112 -3.38 6.50 25.79
N ILE A 113 -3.44 6.59 27.12
CA ILE A 113 -2.63 5.75 28.03
C ILE A 113 -3.02 4.27 27.89
N LEU A 114 -4.31 3.94 27.84
CA LEU A 114 -4.76 2.56 27.64
C LEU A 114 -4.30 2.00 26.29
N ALA A 115 -4.38 2.78 25.21
CA ALA A 115 -3.84 2.41 23.90
C ALA A 115 -2.33 2.13 23.97
N SER A 116 -1.59 2.94 24.75
CA SER A 116 -0.15 2.78 24.97
C SER A 116 0.17 1.52 25.78
N ILE A 117 -0.57 1.24 26.84
CA ILE A 117 -0.42 0.01 27.63
C ILE A 117 -0.71 -1.21 26.76
N ASP A 118 -1.79 -1.19 25.98
CA ASP A 118 -2.13 -2.26 25.05
C ASP A 118 -1.01 -2.53 24.04
N ARG A 119 -0.35 -1.47 23.55
CA ARG A 119 0.85 -1.63 22.71
C ARG A 119 2.04 -2.23 23.43
N ILE A 120 2.29 -1.91 24.69
CA ILE A 120 3.32 -2.61 25.49
C ILE A 120 2.97 -4.10 25.63
N LEU A 121 1.70 -4.43 25.87
CA LEU A 121 1.25 -5.82 26.00
C LEU A 121 1.48 -6.59 24.70
N ILE A 122 1.04 -6.06 23.55
CA ILE A 122 1.18 -6.70 22.24
C ILE A 122 2.65 -6.82 21.83
N THR A 123 3.47 -5.81 22.11
CA THR A 123 4.90 -5.80 21.75
C THR A 123 5.78 -6.56 22.75
N SER A 124 5.21 -7.11 23.83
CA SER A 124 5.97 -7.83 24.85
C SER A 124 6.59 -9.12 24.29
N ARG A 125 7.81 -9.43 24.75
CA ARG A 125 8.48 -10.70 24.43
C ARG A 125 7.77 -11.92 25.01
N ASN A 126 7.08 -11.76 26.14
CA ASN A 126 6.40 -12.85 26.81
C ASN A 126 5.03 -13.13 26.16
N ALA A 127 4.83 -14.36 25.67
CA ALA A 127 3.59 -14.78 25.03
C ALA A 127 2.37 -14.71 25.96
N ILE A 128 2.55 -14.95 27.27
CA ILE A 128 1.48 -14.84 28.27
C ILE A 128 1.04 -13.37 28.39
N THR A 129 1.99 -12.45 28.39
CA THR A 129 1.72 -11.00 28.43
C THR A 129 1.01 -10.54 27.17
N ARG A 130 1.43 -10.99 25.97
CA ARG A 130 0.75 -10.67 24.70
C ARG A 130 -0.71 -11.13 24.69
N ARG A 131 -0.98 -12.32 25.19
CA ARG A 131 -2.34 -12.90 25.26
C ARG A 131 -3.30 -12.11 26.18
N LYS A 132 -2.80 -11.21 27.03
CA LYS A 132 -3.65 -10.33 27.84
C LYS A 132 -4.33 -9.23 27.01
N SER A 133 -3.69 -8.78 25.92
CA SER A 133 -4.31 -7.81 25.00
C SER A 133 -5.46 -8.49 24.25
N THR A 134 -6.68 -8.22 24.70
CA THR A 134 -7.89 -8.80 24.14
C THR A 134 -8.96 -7.72 24.01
N ARG A 135 -9.87 -7.90 23.05
CA ARG A 135 -11.01 -6.99 22.87
C ARG A 135 -11.90 -6.91 24.10
N ARG A 136 -12.09 -8.02 24.82
CA ARG A 136 -12.87 -8.07 26.07
C ARG A 136 -12.23 -7.18 27.14
N LEU A 137 -10.92 -7.28 27.32
CA LEU A 137 -10.18 -6.42 28.23
C LEU A 137 -10.28 -4.95 27.80
N ALA A 138 -10.18 -4.66 26.49
CA ALA A 138 -10.30 -3.30 25.99
C ALA A 138 -11.67 -2.67 26.30
N TYR A 139 -12.77 -3.35 26.00
CA TYR A 139 -14.11 -2.86 26.35
C TYR A 139 -14.29 -2.70 27.86
N LEU A 140 -13.81 -3.67 28.65
CA LEU A 140 -13.90 -3.60 30.11
C LEU A 140 -13.13 -2.39 30.67
N CYS A 141 -11.88 -2.19 30.25
CA CYS A 141 -11.05 -1.06 30.68
C CYS A 141 -11.66 0.28 30.28
N ILE A 142 -12.22 0.38 29.07
CA ILE A 142 -12.94 1.58 28.62
C ILE A 142 -14.15 1.81 29.53
N ILE A 143 -15.07 0.85 29.66
CA ILE A 143 -16.31 1.03 30.43
C ILE A 143 -16.02 1.39 31.89
N VAL A 144 -15.19 0.60 32.58
CA VAL A 144 -14.85 0.83 34.00
C VAL A 144 -14.14 2.17 34.17
N GLY A 145 -13.17 2.47 33.29
CA GLY A 145 -12.44 3.73 33.34
C GLY A 145 -13.33 4.95 33.06
N THR A 146 -14.24 4.87 32.09
CA THR A 146 -15.20 5.93 31.79
C THR A 146 -16.12 6.18 32.98
N LEU A 147 -16.64 5.13 33.61
CA LEU A 147 -17.49 5.24 34.79
C LEU A 147 -16.73 5.85 35.97
N PHE A 148 -15.48 5.43 36.20
CA PHE A 148 -14.62 6.00 37.23
C PHE A 148 -14.44 7.51 37.03
N TRP A 149 -14.05 7.96 35.83
CA TRP A 149 -13.84 9.38 35.55
C TRP A 149 -15.14 10.19 35.60
N ALA A 150 -16.26 9.61 35.13
CA ALA A 150 -17.57 10.25 35.21
C ALA A 150 -18.01 10.49 36.65
N LEU A 151 -17.77 9.52 37.55
CA LEU A 151 -18.05 9.65 38.98
C LEU A 151 -17.06 10.58 39.68
N PHE A 152 -15.77 10.46 39.37
CA PHE A 152 -14.73 11.30 39.95
C PHE A 152 -15.01 12.79 39.70
N HIS A 153 -15.42 13.16 38.49
CA HIS A 153 -15.73 14.54 38.12
C HIS A 153 -17.14 15.01 38.51
N ALA A 154 -18.00 14.14 39.04
CA ALA A 154 -19.39 14.48 39.37
C ALA A 154 -19.50 15.62 40.40
N HIS A 155 -18.48 15.80 41.26
CA HIS A 155 -18.41 16.90 42.21
C HIS A 155 -18.47 18.29 41.55
N LEU A 156 -18.05 18.42 40.28
CA LEU A 156 -18.14 19.67 39.52
C LEU A 156 -19.57 20.10 39.22
N LEU A 157 -20.53 19.17 39.21
CA LEU A 157 -21.96 19.49 39.08
C LEU A 157 -22.52 20.19 40.33
N ILE A 158 -21.81 20.16 41.45
CA ILE A 158 -22.21 20.75 42.72
C ILE A 158 -21.36 21.99 43.03
N PHE A 159 -20.03 21.86 42.97
CA PHE A 159 -19.06 22.86 43.42
C PHE A 159 -18.61 23.87 42.36
N SER A 160 -19.42 24.08 41.31
CA SER A 160 -19.23 25.17 40.36
C SER A 160 -20.31 26.25 40.52
N THR A 161 -19.91 27.49 40.28
CA THR A 161 -20.73 28.68 40.51
C THR A 161 -20.45 29.77 39.47
N ILE A 162 -21.35 30.75 39.39
CA ILE A 162 -21.19 31.95 38.57
C ILE A 162 -20.68 33.06 39.49
N THR A 163 -19.44 33.49 39.29
CA THR A 163 -18.82 34.57 40.08
C THR A 163 -18.79 35.88 39.30
N GLN A 164 -19.01 36.99 39.99
CA GLN A 164 -18.88 38.32 39.43
C GLN A 164 -17.44 38.82 39.62
N ILE A 165 -16.74 39.13 38.53
CA ILE A 165 -15.33 39.56 38.55
C ILE A 165 -15.20 41.07 38.39
N ALA A 166 -16.14 41.69 37.68
CA ALA A 166 -16.22 43.13 37.49
C ALA A 166 -17.70 43.57 37.43
N PRO A 167 -18.02 44.87 37.50
CA PRO A 167 -19.39 45.35 37.31
C PRO A 167 -19.97 44.80 36.00
N ASN A 168 -21.09 44.07 36.08
CA ASN A 168 -21.77 43.41 34.95
C ASN A 168 -20.95 42.36 34.17
N THR A 169 -19.85 41.84 34.73
CA THR A 169 -19.04 40.77 34.12
C THR A 169 -19.05 39.52 35.00
N PHE A 170 -19.70 38.47 34.52
CA PHE A 170 -19.84 37.18 35.20
C PHE A 170 -18.97 36.10 34.54
N LEU A 171 -18.42 35.19 35.34
CA LEU A 171 -17.65 34.03 34.88
C LEU A 171 -18.20 32.75 35.51
N CYS A 172 -18.36 31.72 34.68
CA CYS A 172 -18.60 30.36 35.14
C CYS A 172 -17.26 29.74 35.60
N TYR A 173 -17.11 29.44 36.88
CA TYR A 173 -15.86 28.95 37.43
C TYR A 173 -16.04 28.04 38.66
N TYR A 174 -14.95 27.44 39.13
CA TYR A 174 -14.95 26.66 40.38
C TYR A 174 -15.27 27.55 41.57
N GLN A 175 -15.96 26.99 42.56
CA GLN A 175 -16.25 27.71 43.80
C GLN A 175 -14.94 28.19 44.47
N PRO A 176 -14.83 29.50 44.81
CA PRO A 176 -13.68 30.04 45.51
C PRO A 176 -13.43 29.37 46.88
N GLY A 177 -12.18 29.39 47.32
CA GLY A 177 -11.74 28.75 48.57
C GLY A 177 -11.07 27.40 48.32
N VAL A 178 -11.26 26.46 49.23
CA VAL A 178 -10.55 25.17 49.25
C VAL A 178 -10.75 24.37 47.96
N HIS A 179 -11.95 24.42 47.37
CA HIS A 179 -12.26 23.67 46.16
C HIS A 179 -11.45 24.14 44.94
N LEU A 180 -11.30 25.46 44.77
CA LEU A 180 -10.47 26.02 43.70
C LEU A 180 -9.00 25.61 43.84
N THR A 181 -8.45 25.64 45.05
CA THR A 181 -7.07 25.18 45.32
C THR A 181 -6.91 23.69 45.04
N PHE A 182 -7.89 22.87 45.45
CA PHE A 182 -7.93 21.44 45.13
C PHE A 182 -7.91 21.20 43.61
N MET A 183 -8.75 21.90 42.85
CA MET A 183 -8.79 21.78 41.39
C MET A 183 -7.47 22.22 40.75
N GLY A 184 -6.83 23.27 41.26
CA GLY A 184 -5.52 23.72 40.81
C GLY A 184 -4.43 22.66 40.94
N TYR A 185 -4.29 22.06 42.13
CA TYR A 185 -3.34 20.97 42.35
C TYR A 185 -3.69 19.72 41.54
N TYR A 186 -4.97 19.37 41.46
CA TYR A 186 -5.44 18.25 40.65
C TYR A 186 -5.04 18.40 39.18
N SER A 187 -5.26 19.57 38.57
CA SER A 187 -4.89 19.80 37.16
C SER A 187 -3.39 19.65 36.91
N ILE A 188 -2.53 20.13 37.84
CA ILE A 188 -1.07 19.96 37.74
C ILE A 188 -0.70 18.47 37.86
N ILE A 189 -1.21 17.78 38.87
CA ILE A 189 -0.91 16.36 39.11
C ILE A 189 -1.38 15.52 37.91
N LYS A 190 -2.57 15.82 37.37
CA LYS A 190 -3.11 15.13 36.19
C LYS A 190 -2.22 15.32 34.97
N GLU A 191 -1.80 16.54 34.66
CA GLU A 191 -0.96 16.77 33.48
C GLU A 191 0.43 16.14 33.61
N ILE A 192 1.07 16.27 34.77
CA ILE A 192 2.39 15.66 35.02
C ILE A 192 2.30 14.13 35.00
N SER A 193 1.30 13.54 35.64
CA SER A 193 1.12 12.08 35.66
C SER A 193 0.83 11.51 34.27
N ALA A 194 -0.03 12.17 33.48
CA ALA A 194 -0.31 11.77 32.11
C ALA A 194 0.94 11.85 31.23
N LEU A 195 1.71 12.93 31.35
CA LEU A 195 2.98 13.11 30.64
C LEU A 195 3.99 12.00 30.98
N LEU A 196 4.19 11.73 32.27
CA LEU A 196 5.11 10.68 32.74
C LEU A 196 4.67 9.30 32.25
N LEU A 197 3.39 8.96 32.38
CA LEU A 197 2.87 7.66 31.95
C LEU A 197 3.00 7.46 30.44
N LEU A 198 2.62 8.45 29.63
CA LEU A 198 2.69 8.35 28.16
C LEU A 198 4.13 8.28 27.66
N THR A 199 5.05 9.06 28.24
CA THR A 199 6.48 9.01 27.88
C THR A 199 7.12 7.68 28.27
N ILE A 200 6.87 7.17 29.48
CA ILE A 200 7.34 5.85 29.92
C ILE A 200 6.77 4.76 29.00
N CYS A 201 5.46 4.80 28.71
CA CYS A 201 4.82 3.79 27.88
C CYS A 201 5.31 3.83 26.42
N GLY A 202 5.52 5.03 25.87
CA GLY A 202 6.08 5.22 24.53
C GLY A 202 7.50 4.68 24.41
N LEU A 203 8.38 5.06 25.34
CA LEU A 203 9.77 4.57 25.38
C LEU A 203 9.85 3.05 25.58
N TRP A 204 8.99 2.48 26.43
CA TRP A 204 8.92 1.03 26.63
C TRP A 204 8.44 0.32 25.35
N SER A 205 7.41 0.85 24.69
CA SER A 205 6.93 0.29 23.42
C SER A 205 8.03 0.29 22.34
N ILE A 206 8.78 1.39 22.21
CA ILE A 206 9.94 1.48 21.29
C ILE A 206 11.01 0.43 21.66
N LYS A 207 11.36 0.33 22.95
CA LYS A 207 12.36 -0.63 23.44
C LYS A 207 11.97 -2.07 23.14
N ASN A 208 10.70 -2.43 23.37
CA ASN A 208 10.17 -3.76 23.10
C ASN A 208 10.32 -4.12 21.62
N ILE A 209 9.90 -3.22 20.72
CA ILE A 209 9.98 -3.39 19.26
C ILE A 209 11.44 -3.53 18.80
N HIS A 210 12.33 -2.62 19.22
CA HIS A 210 13.73 -2.67 18.82
C HIS A 210 14.40 -3.98 19.29
N SER A 211 13.96 -4.52 20.42
CA SER A 211 14.53 -5.75 20.94
C SER A 211 13.95 -7.02 20.31
N LEU A 212 12.71 -7.00 19.83
CA LEU A 212 12.15 -8.02 18.94
C LEU A 212 12.91 -8.04 17.60
N HIS A 213 13.26 -6.86 17.08
CA HIS A 213 14.07 -6.73 15.88
C HIS A 213 15.49 -7.30 16.09
N ARG A 214 16.12 -7.05 17.25
CA ARG A 214 17.45 -7.62 17.58
C ARG A 214 17.46 -9.15 17.75
N MET A 215 16.41 -9.77 18.30
CA MET A 215 16.38 -11.24 18.46
C MET A 215 16.06 -11.99 17.15
N ARG A 216 15.39 -11.36 16.19
CA ARG A 216 15.21 -11.93 14.84
C ARG A 216 16.51 -12.00 14.03
N ILE A 217 17.57 -11.32 14.47
CA ILE A 217 18.88 -11.22 13.79
C ILE A 217 19.90 -12.25 14.34
N VAL A 218 19.58 -12.97 15.42
CA VAL A 218 20.45 -14.06 15.92
C VAL A 218 19.97 -15.38 15.31
N PRO A 219 20.78 -16.07 14.48
CA PRO A 219 20.43 -17.39 13.98
C PRO A 219 20.54 -18.39 15.13
N ASP A 220 19.40 -18.78 15.72
CA ASP A 220 19.40 -19.86 16.70
C ASP A 220 19.56 -21.19 15.97
N LEU A 221 20.79 -21.71 16.04
CA LEU A 221 21.21 -23.02 15.58
C LEU A 221 20.69 -24.09 16.56
N SER A 222 19.38 -24.18 16.77
CA SER A 222 18.81 -25.30 17.53
C SER A 222 17.42 -25.70 17.04
N VAL A 223 17.40 -26.90 16.46
CA VAL A 223 16.21 -27.64 16.08
C VAL A 223 15.40 -27.94 17.34
N THR A 224 14.18 -27.39 17.45
CA THR A 224 13.06 -28.15 18.00
C THR A 224 11.72 -27.58 17.54
N LYS A 225 10.97 -28.44 16.84
CA LYS A 225 9.58 -28.26 16.40
C LYS A 225 8.69 -27.92 17.60
N ASN A 226 7.79 -26.96 17.38
CA ASN A 226 6.54 -26.64 18.09
C ASN A 226 6.47 -25.17 18.54
N VAL A 227 6.41 -24.25 17.57
CA VAL A 227 5.91 -22.90 17.84
C VAL A 227 4.66 -22.70 17.01
N VAL A 228 3.53 -22.74 17.71
CA VAL A 228 2.22 -22.31 17.22
C VAL A 228 2.37 -20.92 16.60
N GLU A 229 2.20 -20.86 15.27
CA GLU A 229 2.19 -19.64 14.48
C GLU A 229 1.09 -18.69 14.99
N THR A 230 1.49 -17.67 15.74
CA THR A 230 0.64 -16.49 15.91
C THR A 230 0.86 -15.59 14.71
N ASN A 231 0.04 -15.80 13.69
CA ASN A 231 -0.17 -14.89 12.57
C ASN A 231 -0.43 -13.46 13.06
N PHE A 232 0.47 -12.53 12.76
CA PHE A 232 0.26 -11.11 13.03
C PHE A 232 0.90 -10.23 11.92
N SER A 233 0.06 -9.82 10.97
CA SER A 233 -0.20 -8.43 10.52
C SER A 233 0.87 -7.36 10.83
N SER A 234 2.12 -7.53 10.39
CA SER A 234 3.22 -6.62 10.75
C SER A 234 3.10 -5.19 10.20
N GLY A 235 2.42 -4.97 9.06
CA GLY A 235 2.24 -3.64 8.46
C GLY A 235 1.25 -2.76 9.24
N LYS A 236 0.03 -3.27 9.45
CA LYS A 236 -1.06 -2.53 10.13
C LYS A 236 -0.74 -2.21 11.60
N ASP A 237 -0.08 -3.12 12.31
CA ASP A 237 0.35 -2.85 13.69
C ASP A 237 1.49 -1.83 13.78
N ARG A 238 2.40 -1.81 12.80
CA ARG A 238 3.45 -0.78 12.69
C ARG A 238 2.86 0.59 12.37
N GLN A 239 1.86 0.65 11.51
CA GLN A 239 1.11 1.88 11.20
C GLN A 239 0.36 2.41 12.43
N LEU A 240 -0.40 1.56 13.12
CA LEU A 240 -1.10 1.93 14.36
C LEU A 240 -0.14 2.36 15.47
N PHE A 241 1.05 1.76 15.52
CA PHE A 241 2.13 2.16 16.44
C PHE A 241 2.71 3.53 16.08
N SER A 242 3.05 3.77 14.81
CA SER A 242 3.57 5.06 14.34
C SER A 242 2.57 6.19 14.62
N MET A 243 1.29 5.92 14.36
CA MET A 243 0.20 6.82 14.70
C MET A 243 0.15 7.12 16.21
N LEU A 244 0.15 6.08 17.05
CA LEU A 244 0.13 6.24 18.50
C LEU A 244 1.31 7.07 19.02
N LEU A 245 2.51 6.85 18.46
CA LEU A 245 3.71 7.58 18.85
C LEU A 245 3.60 9.07 18.52
N MET A 246 3.02 9.42 17.37
CA MET A 246 2.76 10.82 17.00
C MET A 246 1.75 11.47 17.94
N ASP A 247 0.65 10.80 18.29
CA ASP A 247 -0.31 11.29 19.30
C ASP A 247 0.38 11.53 20.65
N ILE A 248 1.26 10.62 21.08
CA ILE A 248 2.03 10.75 22.33
C ILE A 248 2.96 11.98 22.28
N ILE A 249 3.70 12.17 21.18
CA ILE A 249 4.62 13.30 21.02
C ILE A 249 3.87 14.62 21.05
N ILE A 250 2.78 14.72 20.29
CA ILE A 250 1.95 15.92 20.22
C ILE A 250 1.37 16.24 21.61
N TYR A 251 0.74 15.25 22.26
CA TYR A 251 0.20 15.43 23.60
C TYR A 251 1.30 15.87 24.59
N ALA A 252 2.46 15.21 24.58
CA ALA A 252 3.55 15.52 25.50
C ALA A 252 4.06 16.96 25.38
N VAL A 253 4.25 17.46 24.14
CA VAL A 253 4.74 18.81 23.88
C VAL A 253 3.77 19.86 24.42
N PHE A 254 2.48 19.73 24.09
CA PHE A 254 1.48 20.73 24.49
C PHE A 254 1.10 20.64 25.97
N SER A 255 1.01 19.44 26.55
CA SER A 255 0.77 19.26 27.99
C SER A 255 1.93 19.77 28.84
N PHE A 256 3.18 19.68 28.37
CA PHE A 256 4.33 20.24 29.07
C PHE A 256 4.23 21.77 29.17
N ILE A 257 3.92 22.45 28.06
CA ILE A 257 3.71 23.91 28.03
C ILE A 257 2.59 24.32 28.99
N PHE A 258 1.47 23.59 28.98
CA PHE A 258 0.34 23.88 29.86
C PHE A 258 0.66 23.64 31.34
N SER A 259 1.43 22.60 31.65
CA SER A 259 1.86 22.28 33.03
C SER A 259 2.72 23.38 33.64
N ILE A 260 3.66 23.94 32.86
CA ILE A 260 4.50 25.07 33.30
C ILE A 260 3.61 26.26 33.69
N PHE A 261 2.62 26.56 32.86
CA PHE A 261 1.69 27.65 33.09
C PHE A 261 0.82 27.43 34.35
N LEU A 262 0.26 26.22 34.53
CA LEU A 262 -0.52 25.88 35.73
C LEU A 262 0.33 26.00 37.00
N MET A 263 1.59 25.56 36.95
CA MET A 263 2.52 25.69 38.07
C MET A 263 2.79 27.17 38.41
N TYR A 264 3.02 28.01 37.40
CA TYR A 264 3.15 29.45 37.58
C TYR A 264 1.91 30.07 38.24
N GLN A 265 0.70 29.68 37.82
CA GLN A 265 -0.53 30.17 38.42
C GLN A 265 -0.64 29.80 39.90
N GLN A 266 -0.29 28.56 40.28
CA GLN A 266 -0.34 28.12 41.68
C GLN A 266 0.72 28.79 42.56
N ILE A 267 1.94 29.00 42.05
CA ILE A 267 3.01 29.69 42.81
C ILE A 267 2.63 31.15 43.07
N THR A 268 2.00 31.81 42.10
CA THR A 268 1.68 33.24 42.17
C THR A 268 0.29 33.53 42.73
N GLN A 269 -0.47 32.53 43.17
CA GLN A 269 -1.88 32.68 43.56
C GLN A 269 -2.10 33.66 44.72
N ASN A 270 -1.15 33.75 45.66
CA ASN A 270 -1.24 34.61 46.84
C ASN A 270 -0.50 35.95 46.67
N GLN A 271 0.05 36.23 45.47
CA GLN A 271 0.73 37.48 45.19
C GLN A 271 -0.28 38.56 44.80
N ILE A 272 -0.13 39.77 45.34
CA ILE A 272 -0.88 40.94 44.86
C ILE A 272 -0.34 41.31 43.47
N LYS A 273 -1.20 41.32 42.47
CA LYS A 273 -0.84 41.56 41.07
C LYS A 273 -1.35 42.92 40.62
N THR A 274 -0.53 43.65 39.85
CA THR A 274 -0.97 44.89 39.19
C THR A 274 -2.01 44.59 38.12
N SER A 275 -2.86 45.58 37.80
CA SER A 275 -3.87 45.44 36.73
C SER A 275 -3.26 44.98 35.41
N ASP A 276 -2.11 45.55 35.02
CA ASP A 276 -1.43 45.21 33.76
C ASP A 276 -0.93 43.76 33.78
N ARG A 277 -0.41 43.29 34.92
CA ARG A 277 0.02 41.90 35.09
C ARG A 277 -1.15 40.93 34.98
N ILE A 278 -2.31 41.24 35.55
CA ILE A 278 -3.52 40.40 35.44
C ILE A 278 -3.96 40.27 33.98
N GLN A 279 -3.88 41.36 33.20
CA GLN A 279 -4.23 41.35 31.79
C GLN A 279 -3.25 40.50 30.97
N ILE A 280 -1.94 40.63 31.21
CA ILE A 280 -0.92 39.81 30.55
C ILE A 280 -1.11 38.33 30.89
N GLU A 281 -1.28 37.99 32.17
CA GLU A 281 -1.50 36.61 32.62
C GLU A 281 -2.80 36.01 32.04
N THR A 282 -3.82 36.82 31.82
CA THR A 282 -5.07 36.41 31.15
C THR A 282 -4.82 36.03 29.70
N VAL A 283 -4.14 36.88 28.92
CA VAL A 283 -3.79 36.56 27.53
C VAL A 283 -2.93 35.29 27.45
N ILE A 284 -1.94 35.15 28.34
CA ILE A 284 -1.08 33.95 28.39
C ILE A 284 -1.91 32.71 28.73
N ARG A 285 -2.84 32.78 29.69
CA ARG A 285 -3.76 31.69 30.01
C ARG A 285 -4.52 31.25 28.77
N ASP A 286 -5.08 32.21 28.04
CA ASP A 286 -5.97 31.92 26.91
C ASP A 286 -5.16 31.40 25.71
N LEU A 287 -3.90 31.80 25.55
CA LEU A 287 -2.95 31.17 24.61
C LEU A 287 -2.58 29.74 25.02
N CYS A 288 -2.34 29.50 26.31
CA CYS A 288 -2.03 28.19 26.86
C CYS A 288 -3.23 27.23 26.74
N LEU A 289 -4.46 27.72 26.94
CA LEU A 289 -5.69 26.96 26.71
C LEU A 289 -5.89 26.61 25.23
N PHE A 290 -5.63 27.55 24.32
CA PHE A 290 -5.64 27.28 22.88
C PHE A 290 -4.63 26.18 22.54
N SER A 291 -3.40 26.29 23.05
CA SER A 291 -2.32 25.33 22.83
C SER A 291 -2.66 23.94 23.39
N ALA A 292 -3.26 23.89 24.58
CA ALA A 292 -3.74 22.64 25.18
C ALA A 292 -4.88 21.99 24.39
N GLY A 293 -5.60 22.75 23.55
CA GLY A 293 -6.62 22.24 22.64
C GLY A 293 -6.09 21.55 21.38
N ILE A 294 -4.84 21.83 20.99
CA ILE A 294 -4.24 21.35 19.74
C ILE A 294 -4.16 19.81 19.66
N PRO A 295 -3.73 19.07 20.70
CA PRO A 295 -3.67 17.61 20.67
C PRO A 295 -4.99 16.92 20.32
N PHE A 296 -6.12 17.51 20.74
CA PHE A 296 -7.45 16.98 20.47
C PHE A 296 -7.83 17.08 18.99
N CYS A 297 -7.20 17.99 18.24
CA CYS A 297 -7.54 18.30 16.85
C CYS A 297 -6.58 17.64 15.84
N LEU A 298 -5.32 17.40 16.23
CA LEU A 298 -4.25 16.99 15.32
C LEU A 298 -4.23 15.50 14.90
N GLY A 299 -5.29 14.73 15.09
CA GLY A 299 -5.36 13.34 14.60
C GLY A 299 -5.44 13.17 13.07
N CYS A 300 -5.13 14.19 12.26
CA CYS A 300 -5.34 14.18 10.81
C CYS A 300 -4.26 13.38 10.05
N TYR A 301 -3.05 13.28 10.60
CA TYR A 301 -1.92 12.58 10.01
C TYR A 301 -2.18 11.08 9.79
N THR A 302 -3.07 10.48 10.59
CA THR A 302 -3.57 9.10 10.42
C THR A 302 -4.11 8.87 9.00
N ASN A 303 -4.76 9.88 8.43
CA ASN A 303 -5.39 9.83 7.11
C ASN A 303 -4.35 10.02 5.98
N LEU A 304 -3.26 10.74 6.26
CA LEU A 304 -2.13 10.94 5.34
C LEU A 304 -1.22 9.70 5.27
N PHE A 305 -1.03 8.98 6.37
CA PHE A 305 -0.23 7.76 6.40
C PHE A 305 -0.96 6.57 5.77
N VAL A 306 -2.29 6.47 5.93
CA VAL A 306 -3.10 5.44 5.28
C VAL A 306 -3.23 5.70 3.76
N SER A 307 -3.21 6.96 3.31
CA SER A 307 -3.39 7.30 1.89
C SER A 307 -2.12 7.18 1.02
N LYS A 308 -0.92 7.28 1.61
CA LYS A 308 0.35 7.34 0.86
C LYS A 308 0.85 6.00 0.33
N THR A 309 0.47 4.87 0.94
CA THR A 309 1.05 3.56 0.60
C THR A 309 0.59 3.00 -0.75
N PHE A 310 -0.52 3.47 -1.33
CA PHE A 310 -1.15 2.82 -2.49
C PHE A 310 -1.35 3.68 -3.76
N ARG A 311 -1.00 4.98 -3.76
CA ARG A 311 -1.73 5.92 -4.65
C ARG A 311 -0.97 6.79 -5.63
N THR A 312 0.36 6.75 -5.69
CA THR A 312 1.15 7.71 -6.51
C THR A 312 1.63 7.20 -7.87
N ASP A 313 1.40 5.95 -8.25
CA ASP A 313 2.09 5.35 -9.41
C ASP A 313 1.52 5.71 -10.80
N ILE A 314 0.20 5.84 -10.96
CA ILE A 314 -0.45 5.95 -12.29
C ILE A 314 -0.17 7.29 -12.98
N ARG A 315 0.06 8.36 -12.19
CA ARG A 315 0.36 9.69 -12.75
C ARG A 315 1.64 9.71 -13.58
N TYR A 316 2.57 8.80 -13.27
CA TYR A 316 3.90 8.77 -13.89
C TYR A 316 4.02 7.74 -15.03
N GLU A 317 2.91 7.18 -15.50
CA GLU A 317 2.93 6.31 -16.68
C GLU A 317 3.45 7.09 -17.90
N PRO A 318 4.39 6.51 -18.68
CA PRO A 318 4.94 7.16 -19.86
C PRO A 318 3.86 7.25 -20.95
N LYS A 319 3.78 8.41 -21.60
CA LYS A 319 2.82 8.66 -22.69
C LYS A 319 3.16 7.93 -23.99
N GLN A 320 4.42 7.54 -24.16
CA GLN A 320 4.89 6.80 -25.32
C GLN A 320 4.83 5.29 -25.07
N ILE A 321 4.59 4.53 -26.13
CA ILE A 321 4.72 3.07 -26.09
C ILE A 321 6.21 2.75 -25.96
N LEU A 322 6.58 2.05 -24.89
CA LEU A 322 7.94 1.57 -24.66
C LEU A 322 8.17 0.21 -25.33
N GLU A 323 9.44 -0.17 -25.47
CA GLU A 323 9.83 -1.51 -25.90
C GLU A 323 9.26 -2.58 -24.96
N PRO A 324 8.90 -3.77 -25.49
CA PRO A 324 8.43 -4.89 -24.68
C PRO A 324 9.39 -5.25 -23.55
N ILE A 325 8.85 -5.73 -22.43
CA ILE A 325 9.64 -6.26 -21.34
C ILE A 325 10.00 -7.71 -21.68
N CYS A 326 11.26 -7.92 -22.07
CA CYS A 326 11.87 -9.20 -22.40
C CYS A 326 13.28 -9.31 -21.80
N GLY A 327 13.88 -10.50 -21.83
CA GLY A 327 15.20 -10.78 -21.25
C GLY A 327 15.15 -11.43 -19.87
N TYR A 328 14.03 -11.32 -19.15
CA TYR A 328 13.87 -11.88 -17.81
C TYR A 328 13.40 -13.34 -17.87
N GLU A 329 12.74 -13.73 -18.96
CA GLU A 329 12.20 -15.07 -19.19
C GLU A 329 13.31 -16.12 -19.39
N GLN A 330 14.50 -15.71 -19.84
CA GLN A 330 15.69 -16.55 -19.97
C GLN A 330 16.43 -16.77 -18.64
N GLU A 331 16.12 -16.00 -17.59
CA GLU A 331 16.71 -16.26 -16.27
C GLU A 331 16.22 -17.62 -15.74
N PRO A 332 17.10 -18.38 -15.05
CA PRO A 332 16.69 -19.59 -14.37
C PRO A 332 15.73 -19.26 -13.23
N LEU A 333 14.76 -20.14 -12.98
CA LEU A 333 13.96 -20.05 -11.77
C LEU A 333 14.86 -20.24 -10.56
N ALA A 334 14.71 -19.37 -9.56
CA ALA A 334 15.53 -19.34 -8.37
C ALA A 334 14.65 -19.20 -7.12
N SER A 335 15.25 -19.47 -5.95
CA SER A 335 14.59 -19.18 -4.67
C SER A 335 14.35 -17.68 -4.50
N LEU A 336 13.43 -17.28 -3.60
CA LEU A 336 13.15 -15.85 -3.39
C LEU A 336 14.40 -15.09 -2.92
N GLU A 337 15.26 -15.69 -2.12
CA GLU A 337 16.52 -15.12 -1.65
C GLU A 337 17.48 -14.84 -2.81
N GLU A 338 17.72 -15.84 -3.66
CA GLU A 338 18.59 -15.71 -4.84
C GLU A 338 18.02 -14.70 -5.86
N ALA A 339 16.70 -14.69 -6.01
CA ALA A 339 16.00 -13.75 -6.90
C ALA A 339 16.12 -12.30 -6.42
N CYS A 340 16.14 -12.08 -5.11
CA CYS A 340 16.29 -10.76 -4.49
C CYS A 340 17.75 -10.32 -4.28
N GLN A 341 18.73 -11.22 -4.40
CA GLN A 341 20.14 -10.91 -4.17
C GLN A 341 20.67 -9.71 -4.99
N PRO A 342 20.37 -9.57 -6.30
CA PRO A 342 20.83 -8.40 -7.08
C PRO A 342 20.19 -7.08 -6.63
N LEU A 343 19.06 -7.15 -5.91
CA LEU A 343 18.30 -5.98 -5.46
C LEU A 343 18.81 -5.43 -4.12
N ALA A 344 19.73 -6.10 -3.44
CA ALA A 344 20.21 -5.71 -2.11
C ALA A 344 20.86 -4.30 -2.08
N ASN A 345 21.41 -3.84 -3.20
CA ASN A 345 22.01 -2.51 -3.35
C ASN A 345 20.99 -1.44 -3.77
N ILE A 346 19.82 -1.84 -4.28
CA ILE A 346 18.75 -0.95 -4.77
C ILE A 346 17.72 -0.73 -3.66
N LEU A 347 17.40 -1.79 -2.93
CA LEU A 347 16.42 -1.82 -1.87
C LEU A 347 17.08 -1.55 -0.51
N SER A 348 16.28 -1.16 0.48
CA SER A 348 16.78 -0.89 1.83
C SER A 348 17.54 -2.09 2.42
N LYS A 349 18.44 -1.82 3.40
CA LYS A 349 19.18 -2.87 4.13
C LYS A 349 18.30 -3.93 4.81
N GLU A 350 16.98 -3.73 4.85
CA GLU A 350 16.01 -4.64 5.43
C GLU A 350 15.44 -5.67 4.43
N LEU A 351 15.87 -5.69 3.16
CA LEU A 351 15.33 -6.60 2.13
C LEU A 351 15.33 -8.07 2.57
N GLU A 352 16.42 -8.56 3.16
CA GLU A 352 16.55 -9.94 3.64
C GLU A 352 15.48 -10.30 4.68
N LEU A 353 15.13 -9.33 5.54
CA LEU A 353 14.07 -9.51 6.53
C LEU A 353 12.70 -9.63 5.86
N TYR A 354 12.40 -8.80 4.86
CA TYR A 354 11.13 -8.86 4.13
C TYR A 354 11.01 -10.16 3.32
N VAL A 355 12.09 -10.62 2.69
CA VAL A 355 12.16 -11.92 2.01
C VAL A 355 11.84 -13.06 2.98
N THR A 356 12.48 -13.07 4.15
CA THR A 356 12.24 -14.08 5.19
C THR A 356 10.77 -14.08 5.64
N VAL A 357 10.19 -12.90 5.88
CA VAL A 357 8.79 -12.77 6.28
C VAL A 357 7.85 -13.28 5.18
N ALA A 358 8.12 -12.97 3.91
CA ALA A 358 7.31 -13.41 2.79
C ALA A 358 7.28 -14.94 2.65
N LYS A 359 8.43 -15.61 2.81
CA LYS A 359 8.51 -17.08 2.77
C LYS A 359 7.78 -17.74 3.94
N LEU A 360 7.95 -17.19 5.15
CA LEU A 360 7.29 -17.73 6.34
C LEU A 360 5.75 -17.65 6.24
N ASN A 361 5.21 -16.64 5.57
CA ASN A 361 3.76 -16.51 5.35
C ASN A 361 3.25 -17.28 4.13
N SER A 362 4.13 -17.97 3.39
CA SER A 362 3.80 -18.68 2.14
C SER A 362 4.12 -20.18 2.19
N LYS A 363 4.16 -20.79 3.38
CA LYS A 363 4.54 -22.20 3.56
C LYS A 363 3.58 -23.21 2.93
N GLU A 364 2.29 -22.88 2.91
CA GLU A 364 1.23 -23.72 2.33
C GLU A 364 0.51 -22.94 1.22
N PRO A 365 1.19 -22.71 0.09
CA PRO A 365 0.65 -21.91 -1.00
C PRO A 365 -0.54 -22.60 -1.68
N LYS A 366 -1.56 -21.81 -2.02
CA LYS A 366 -2.70 -22.25 -2.84
C LYS A 366 -2.34 -22.20 -4.34
N ASP A 367 -3.31 -22.53 -5.19
CA ASP A 367 -3.26 -22.29 -6.64
C ASP A 367 -2.06 -22.93 -7.36
N ARG A 368 -1.54 -24.03 -6.79
CA ARG A 368 -0.38 -24.80 -7.29
C ARG A 368 0.91 -23.99 -7.39
N LEU A 369 1.02 -22.87 -6.67
CA LEU A 369 2.26 -22.11 -6.57
C LEU A 369 3.25 -22.84 -5.66
N THR A 370 4.55 -22.68 -5.92
CA THR A 370 5.58 -23.03 -4.94
C THR A 370 5.60 -22.02 -3.79
N GLN A 371 6.30 -22.35 -2.70
CA GLN A 371 6.47 -21.43 -1.59
C GLN A 371 7.15 -20.13 -2.04
N ASP A 372 8.22 -20.23 -2.85
CA ASP A 372 8.96 -19.06 -3.34
C ASP A 372 8.12 -18.22 -4.31
N GLU A 373 7.32 -18.86 -5.17
CA GLU A 373 6.38 -18.18 -6.07
C GLU A 373 5.32 -17.40 -5.30
N SER A 374 4.64 -18.03 -4.33
CA SER A 374 3.68 -17.35 -3.47
C SER A 374 4.34 -16.25 -2.64
N ALA A 375 5.55 -16.49 -2.13
CA ALA A 375 6.30 -15.53 -1.34
C ALA A 375 6.73 -14.32 -2.18
N SER A 376 7.01 -14.48 -3.46
CA SER A 376 7.31 -13.36 -4.35
C SER A 376 6.11 -12.41 -4.49
N ILE A 377 4.88 -12.94 -4.60
CA ILE A 377 3.64 -12.18 -4.63
C ILE A 377 3.37 -11.51 -3.29
N TYR A 378 3.58 -12.24 -2.20
CA TYR A 378 3.46 -11.70 -0.86
C TYR A 378 4.42 -10.52 -0.68
N LEU A 379 5.70 -10.69 -1.03
CA LEU A 379 6.73 -9.65 -0.91
C LEU A 379 6.38 -8.38 -1.71
N TYR A 380 5.83 -8.52 -2.91
CA TYR A 380 5.37 -7.41 -3.73
C TYR A 380 4.25 -6.60 -3.06
N THR A 381 3.34 -7.27 -2.38
CA THR A 381 2.18 -6.65 -1.70
C THR A 381 2.47 -6.25 -0.27
N MET A 382 3.69 -6.49 0.24
CA MET A 382 4.09 -6.06 1.58
C MET A 382 4.22 -4.55 1.67
N GLU A 383 3.71 -3.97 2.75
CA GLU A 383 3.98 -2.58 3.10
C GLU A 383 5.34 -2.45 3.81
N TRP A 384 6.20 -1.56 3.32
CA TRP A 384 7.51 -1.27 3.90
C TRP A 384 7.46 0.01 4.75
N GLU A 385 8.45 0.22 5.63
CA GLU A 385 8.50 1.43 6.49
C GLU A 385 8.55 2.74 5.71
N LYS A 386 9.43 2.78 4.70
CA LYS A 386 9.56 3.88 3.75
C LYS A 386 8.91 3.44 2.46
N THR A 387 7.71 3.93 2.19
CA THR A 387 6.92 3.55 1.02
C THR A 387 7.66 3.83 -0.29
N GLU A 388 8.40 4.93 -0.36
CA GLU A 388 9.24 5.34 -1.50
C GLU A 388 10.41 4.38 -1.80
N ASN A 389 10.88 3.63 -0.79
CA ASN A 389 11.97 2.66 -0.94
C ASN A 389 11.47 1.20 -0.84
N SER A 390 10.16 0.99 -0.98
CA SER A 390 9.57 -0.34 -0.98
C SER A 390 9.90 -1.09 -2.26
N LEU A 391 9.87 -2.43 -2.19
CA LEU A 391 9.97 -3.24 -3.40
C LEU A 391 8.88 -2.85 -4.41
N TYR A 392 7.64 -2.67 -3.94
CA TYR A 392 6.53 -2.20 -4.77
C TYR A 392 6.86 -0.90 -5.53
N ALA A 393 7.30 0.15 -4.82
CA ALA A 393 7.53 1.47 -5.41
C ALA A 393 8.71 1.47 -6.38
N LEU A 394 9.84 0.89 -5.99
CA LEU A 394 11.06 0.87 -6.81
C LEU A 394 10.91 -0.08 -8.00
N PHE A 395 10.20 -1.19 -7.85
CA PHE A 395 9.93 -2.09 -8.96
C PHE A 395 9.01 -1.44 -10.00
N ASN A 396 7.91 -0.82 -9.55
CA ASN A 396 7.00 -0.09 -10.44
C ASN A 396 7.69 1.13 -11.09
N GLN A 397 8.62 1.79 -10.41
CA GLN A 397 9.46 2.83 -11.01
C GLN A 397 10.35 2.27 -12.13
N ALA A 398 11.00 1.12 -11.91
CA ALA A 398 11.83 0.48 -12.92
C ALA A 398 11.00 0.00 -14.13
N LEU A 399 9.79 -0.52 -13.91
CA LEU A 399 8.88 -0.95 -14.99
C LEU A 399 8.46 0.21 -15.90
N ARG A 400 8.32 1.42 -15.36
CA ARG A 400 7.98 2.65 -16.11
C ARG A 400 9.18 3.33 -16.77
N ALA A 401 10.41 2.93 -16.45
CA ALA A 401 11.60 3.56 -16.99
C ALA A 401 11.69 3.35 -18.51
N ILE A 402 11.98 4.44 -19.24
CA ILE A 402 12.20 4.39 -20.70
C ILE A 402 13.39 3.50 -21.02
N ASP A 403 14.47 3.64 -20.22
CA ASP A 403 15.65 2.78 -20.34
C ASP A 403 15.37 1.41 -19.70
N ARG A 404 15.15 0.38 -20.55
CA ARG A 404 14.95 -1.00 -20.14
C ARG A 404 16.15 -1.63 -19.45
N SER A 405 17.35 -1.05 -19.56
CA SER A 405 18.54 -1.54 -18.85
C SER A 405 18.37 -1.49 -17.33
N THR A 406 17.56 -0.56 -16.83
CA THR A 406 17.23 -0.40 -15.40
C THR A 406 16.47 -1.61 -14.81
N LEU A 407 15.86 -2.45 -15.65
CA LEU A 407 15.18 -3.68 -15.22
C LEU A 407 16.14 -4.86 -15.06
N LYS A 408 17.37 -4.81 -15.60
CA LYS A 408 18.31 -5.94 -15.54
C LYS A 408 18.55 -6.47 -14.10
N PRO A 409 18.73 -5.63 -13.07
CA PRO A 409 18.85 -6.11 -11.69
C PRO A 409 17.60 -6.84 -11.18
N TRP A 410 16.44 -6.57 -11.78
CA TRP A 410 15.15 -7.14 -11.41
C TRP A 410 14.84 -8.45 -12.11
N PHE A 411 15.59 -8.86 -13.14
CA PHE A 411 15.23 -9.99 -14.00
C PHE A 411 15.02 -11.30 -13.23
N LYS A 412 15.86 -11.62 -12.24
CA LYS A 412 15.67 -12.82 -11.41
C LYS A 412 14.40 -12.76 -10.57
N TYR A 413 14.11 -11.61 -9.95
CA TYR A 413 12.86 -11.39 -9.22
C TYR A 413 11.65 -11.44 -10.15
N MET A 414 11.73 -10.79 -11.32
CA MET A 414 10.69 -10.81 -12.36
C MET A 414 10.41 -12.23 -12.85
N LYS A 415 11.45 -13.05 -13.05
CA LYS A 415 11.30 -14.45 -13.46
C LYS A 415 10.45 -15.21 -12.46
N LEU A 416 10.79 -15.14 -11.16
CA LEU A 416 10.03 -15.81 -10.11
C LEU A 416 8.60 -15.25 -9.98
N PHE A 417 8.48 -13.92 -9.90
CA PHE A 417 7.23 -13.22 -9.67
C PHE A 417 6.23 -13.39 -10.81
N PHE A 418 6.65 -13.20 -12.06
CA PHE A 418 5.74 -13.39 -13.18
C PHE A 418 5.40 -14.87 -13.40
N THR A 419 6.33 -15.80 -13.15
CA THR A 419 5.99 -17.24 -13.20
C THR A 419 4.83 -17.54 -12.26
N ALA A 420 4.90 -17.03 -11.04
CA ALA A 420 3.81 -17.15 -10.05
C ALA A 420 2.49 -16.56 -10.59
N LEU A 421 2.51 -15.32 -11.10
CA LEU A 421 1.30 -14.66 -11.61
C LEU A 421 0.71 -15.37 -12.84
N PHE A 422 1.53 -15.92 -13.74
CA PHE A 422 1.05 -16.62 -14.93
C PHE A 422 0.37 -17.96 -14.60
N LYS A 423 0.73 -18.61 -13.49
CA LYS A 423 0.06 -19.83 -12.97
C LYS A 423 -1.32 -19.56 -12.38
N LEU A 424 -1.57 -18.33 -11.90
CA LEU A 424 -2.87 -17.96 -11.35
C LEU A 424 -3.95 -17.87 -12.44
N PRO A 425 -5.20 -18.25 -12.14
CA PRO A 425 -6.30 -18.17 -13.09
C PRO A 425 -6.53 -16.73 -13.54
N PHE A 426 -6.90 -16.56 -14.80
CA PHE A 426 -7.38 -15.28 -15.30
C PHE A 426 -8.82 -15.07 -14.84
N THR A 427 -9.15 -13.83 -14.50
CA THR A 427 -10.54 -13.43 -14.25
C THR A 427 -11.25 -13.22 -15.59
N GLU A 428 -12.25 -14.04 -15.91
CA GLU A 428 -13.12 -13.82 -17.08
C GLU A 428 -13.77 -12.43 -16.98
N TYR A 429 -13.81 -11.65 -18.07
CA TYR A 429 -14.31 -10.26 -18.18
C TYR A 429 -14.97 -9.70 -16.91
N HIS A 430 -14.16 -9.08 -16.06
CA HIS A 430 -14.62 -8.44 -14.83
C HIS A 430 -14.24 -6.96 -14.83
N THR A 431 -15.19 -6.12 -14.43
CA THR A 431 -14.92 -4.72 -14.15
C THR A 431 -14.19 -4.62 -12.82
N VAL A 432 -12.95 -4.13 -12.87
CA VAL A 432 -12.14 -3.86 -11.69
C VAL A 432 -11.98 -2.35 -11.52
N TRP A 433 -11.72 -1.95 -10.28
CA TRP A 433 -11.76 -0.55 -9.89
C TRP A 433 -10.44 -0.12 -9.25
N ARG A 434 -10.02 1.12 -9.52
CA ARG A 434 -8.86 1.74 -8.88
C ARG A 434 -9.08 3.22 -8.60
N GLY A 435 -8.82 3.65 -7.36
CA GLY A 435 -8.89 5.05 -6.96
C GLY A 435 -7.52 5.74 -6.96
N VAL A 436 -7.46 6.96 -7.48
CA VAL A 436 -6.28 7.84 -7.46
C VAL A 436 -6.69 9.23 -6.94
N PRO A 437 -6.00 9.80 -5.94
CA PRO A 437 -6.34 11.08 -5.33
C PRO A 437 -5.74 12.25 -6.15
N ASP A 438 -6.07 12.33 -7.44
CA ASP A 438 -5.63 13.39 -8.35
C ASP A 438 -6.62 13.55 -9.53
N ASP A 439 -6.59 14.69 -10.22
CA ASP A 439 -7.33 14.89 -11.49
C ASP A 439 -6.51 14.33 -12.64
N LEU A 440 -6.90 13.17 -13.16
CA LEU A 440 -6.28 12.59 -14.34
C LEU A 440 -7.16 12.75 -15.58
N SER A 441 -8.31 13.45 -15.50
CA SER A 441 -9.24 13.59 -16.63
C SER A 441 -8.59 14.21 -17.87
N LYS A 442 -7.64 15.14 -17.67
CA LYS A 442 -6.89 15.76 -18.77
C LYS A 442 -5.88 14.82 -19.43
N LEU A 443 -5.42 13.80 -18.71
CA LEU A 443 -4.40 12.85 -19.18
C LEU A 443 -4.98 11.65 -19.91
N TYR A 444 -6.30 11.42 -19.81
CA TYR A 444 -6.98 10.28 -20.40
C TYR A 444 -8.16 10.79 -21.21
N GLN A 445 -7.94 11.04 -22.50
CA GLN A 445 -8.97 11.56 -23.40
C GLN A 445 -9.80 10.42 -24.00
N ASP A 446 -11.08 10.68 -24.27
CA ASP A 446 -11.97 9.68 -24.85
C ASP A 446 -11.43 9.16 -26.19
N GLY A 447 -11.38 7.83 -26.34
CA GLY A 447 -10.85 7.15 -27.53
C GLY A 447 -9.33 6.96 -27.54
N GLU A 448 -8.59 7.56 -26.60
CA GLU A 448 -7.14 7.40 -26.48
C GLU A 448 -6.76 5.96 -26.11
N GLU A 449 -5.69 5.46 -26.73
CA GLU A 449 -5.11 4.16 -26.44
C GLU A 449 -3.76 4.34 -25.73
N LEU A 450 -3.58 3.64 -24.62
CA LEU A 450 -2.43 3.81 -23.74
C LEU A 450 -1.98 2.46 -23.16
N THR A 451 -0.77 2.45 -22.60
CA THR A 451 -0.20 1.25 -21.98
C THR A 451 0.16 1.56 -20.54
N TRP A 452 -0.35 0.77 -19.59
CA TRP A 452 0.10 0.82 -18.21
C TRP A 452 1.29 -0.12 -18.03
N TRP A 453 2.45 0.46 -17.75
CA TRP A 453 3.70 -0.28 -17.56
C TRP A 453 3.92 -0.68 -16.12
N SER A 454 3.29 -0.03 -15.15
CA SER A 454 3.33 -0.51 -13.76
C SER A 454 2.38 -1.69 -13.51
N LEU A 455 2.74 -2.53 -12.54
CA LEU A 455 1.80 -3.48 -11.96
C LEU A 455 0.74 -2.69 -11.19
N SER A 456 -0.51 -2.83 -11.64
CA SER A 456 -1.63 -2.06 -11.10
C SER A 456 -2.54 -2.95 -10.25
N SER A 457 -2.46 -2.77 -8.93
CA SER A 457 -3.43 -3.32 -7.97
C SER A 457 -4.80 -2.67 -8.13
N THR A 458 -5.84 -3.50 -8.21
CA THR A 458 -7.24 -3.13 -8.42
C THR A 458 -8.14 -3.98 -7.52
N THR A 459 -9.40 -3.57 -7.35
CA THR A 459 -10.40 -4.32 -6.57
C THR A 459 -11.63 -4.64 -7.40
N SER A 460 -12.26 -5.79 -7.16
CA SER A 460 -13.55 -6.15 -7.76
C SER A 460 -14.74 -5.39 -7.13
N SER A 461 -14.55 -4.77 -5.96
CA SER A 461 -15.64 -4.17 -5.19
C SER A 461 -15.60 -2.64 -5.23
N PHE A 462 -16.56 -2.03 -5.91
CA PHE A 462 -16.72 -0.58 -5.94
C PHE A 462 -16.87 0.03 -4.53
N ASP A 463 -17.55 -0.67 -3.63
CA ASP A 463 -17.78 -0.24 -2.24
C ASP A 463 -16.47 -0.10 -1.43
N VAL A 464 -15.42 -0.83 -1.83
CA VAL A 464 -14.09 -0.71 -1.21
C VAL A 464 -13.48 0.65 -1.57
N LEU A 465 -13.72 1.16 -2.78
CA LEU A 465 -13.25 2.49 -3.17
C LEU A 465 -14.00 3.62 -2.46
N GLN A 466 -15.29 3.47 -2.16
CA GLN A 466 -16.07 4.48 -1.41
C GLN A 466 -15.54 4.73 0.00
N SER A 467 -14.67 3.85 0.52
CA SER A 467 -13.97 4.07 1.78
C SER A 467 -12.97 5.23 1.64
N PRO A 468 -12.93 6.19 2.59
CA PRO A 468 -11.95 7.29 2.61
C PRO A 468 -10.48 6.82 2.50
N MET A 469 -10.22 5.56 2.84
CA MET A 469 -8.94 4.85 2.73
C MET A 469 -8.46 4.64 1.29
N TYR A 470 -9.31 4.67 0.25
CA TYR A 470 -8.93 4.52 -1.17
C TYR A 470 -9.16 5.78 -2.01
N LEU A 471 -10.03 6.69 -1.57
CA LEU A 471 -10.34 7.93 -2.28
C LEU A 471 -9.63 9.19 -1.74
N GLY A 472 -9.25 9.22 -0.45
CA GLY A 472 -8.47 10.37 0.08
C GLY A 472 -9.35 11.61 0.19
N ARG A 473 -8.83 12.68 0.77
CA ARG A 473 -9.63 13.88 1.10
C ARG A 473 -9.36 15.08 0.19
N GLU A 474 -8.64 14.92 -0.91
CA GLU A 474 -8.63 16.00 -1.88
C GLU A 474 -9.98 16.04 -2.59
N ASN A 475 -10.52 17.23 -2.78
CA ASN A 475 -11.79 17.44 -3.48
C ASN A 475 -11.74 16.95 -4.94
N ILE A 476 -10.60 16.44 -5.42
CA ILE A 476 -10.30 16.07 -6.78
C ILE A 476 -9.71 14.66 -6.76
N GLN A 477 -10.43 13.70 -7.33
CA GLN A 477 -10.02 12.29 -7.38
C GLN A 477 -10.48 11.63 -8.67
N THR A 478 -9.68 10.70 -9.18
CA THR A 478 -9.98 9.88 -10.36
C THR A 478 -10.25 8.44 -9.94
N ILE A 479 -11.39 7.91 -10.35
CA ILE A 479 -11.76 6.50 -10.24
C ILE A 479 -11.66 5.87 -11.62
N PHE A 480 -10.81 4.87 -11.77
CA PHE A 480 -10.77 4.04 -12.98
C PHE A 480 -11.75 2.88 -12.84
N SER A 481 -12.64 2.76 -13.82
CA SER A 481 -13.46 1.58 -14.08
C SER A 481 -12.81 0.82 -15.24
N ILE A 482 -12.29 -0.38 -15.00
CA ILE A 482 -11.45 -1.08 -15.99
C ILE A 482 -12.09 -2.43 -16.32
N GLU A 483 -12.52 -2.59 -17.56
CA GLU A 483 -12.90 -3.90 -18.10
C GLU A 483 -11.63 -4.67 -18.48
N THR A 484 -11.23 -5.65 -17.66
CA THR A 484 -10.01 -6.46 -17.89
C THR A 484 -10.35 -7.91 -18.23
N LYS A 485 -9.47 -8.54 -19.02
CA LYS A 485 -9.50 -9.98 -19.35
C LYS A 485 -8.35 -10.75 -18.73
N ASN A 486 -7.22 -10.08 -18.45
CA ASN A 486 -5.99 -10.73 -18.00
C ASN A 486 -5.63 -10.40 -16.54
N GLY A 487 -6.56 -9.86 -15.76
CA GLY A 487 -6.39 -9.63 -14.33
C GLY A 487 -6.03 -10.91 -13.57
N LYS A 488 -5.10 -10.79 -12.61
CA LYS A 488 -4.62 -11.87 -11.77
C LYS A 488 -5.14 -11.71 -10.34
N LEU A 489 -6.06 -12.58 -9.93
CA LEU A 489 -6.57 -12.59 -8.56
C LEU A 489 -5.50 -13.15 -7.61
N ILE A 490 -4.97 -12.30 -6.73
CA ILE A 490 -3.85 -12.65 -5.84
C ILE A 490 -4.26 -12.75 -4.37
N ARG A 491 -5.55 -12.70 -4.03
CA ARG A 491 -6.07 -12.73 -2.65
C ARG A 491 -5.43 -13.81 -1.76
N ALA A 492 -5.20 -15.01 -2.30
CA ALA A 492 -4.63 -16.12 -1.55
C ALA A 492 -3.13 -15.97 -1.24
N HIS A 493 -2.45 -15.05 -1.93
CA HIS A 493 -1.00 -14.87 -1.91
C HIS A 493 -0.57 -13.45 -1.52
N SER A 494 -1.53 -12.51 -1.40
CA SER A 494 -1.29 -11.13 -0.99
C SER A 494 -1.10 -11.00 0.51
N HIS A 495 -0.30 -10.01 0.93
CA HIS A 495 -0.26 -9.52 2.31
C HIS A 495 -1.63 -8.98 2.78
N LEU A 496 -2.47 -8.51 1.85
CA LEU A 496 -3.79 -7.93 2.08
C LEU A 496 -4.90 -8.97 1.89
N GLN A 497 -4.95 -9.97 2.78
CA GLN A 497 -5.83 -11.15 2.67
C GLN A 497 -7.36 -10.89 2.67
N ASN A 498 -7.83 -9.64 2.86
CA ASN A 498 -9.25 -9.32 3.02
C ASN A 498 -9.92 -8.72 1.78
N ASP A 499 -9.16 -8.38 0.74
CA ASP A 499 -9.69 -7.80 -0.50
C ASP A 499 -9.52 -8.81 -1.64
N ASP A 500 -10.47 -8.82 -2.58
CA ASP A 500 -10.29 -9.47 -3.88
C ASP A 500 -9.33 -8.61 -4.72
N GLU A 501 -8.06 -8.61 -4.30
CA GLU A 501 -7.00 -7.87 -4.96
C GLU A 501 -6.67 -8.53 -6.30
N ILE A 502 -6.86 -7.77 -7.37
CA ILE A 502 -6.61 -8.18 -8.74
C ILE A 502 -5.47 -7.32 -9.28
N LEU A 503 -4.37 -7.96 -9.71
CA LEU A 503 -3.25 -7.29 -10.36
C LEU A 503 -3.43 -7.29 -11.87
N LEU A 504 -3.30 -6.10 -12.47
CA LEU A 504 -3.05 -5.95 -13.89
C LEU A 504 -1.55 -6.02 -14.16
N LEU A 505 -1.16 -6.81 -15.16
CA LEU A 505 0.24 -7.02 -15.52
C LEU A 505 0.86 -5.78 -16.17
N PRO A 506 2.18 -5.60 -16.10
CA PRO A 506 2.83 -4.50 -16.81
C PRO A 506 2.70 -4.70 -18.32
N GLY A 507 2.54 -3.59 -19.05
CA GLY A 507 2.27 -3.63 -20.48
C GLY A 507 0.80 -3.85 -20.84
N THR A 508 -0.13 -3.76 -19.86
CA THR A 508 -1.58 -3.86 -20.13
C THR A 508 -2.01 -2.74 -21.07
N TYR A 509 -2.59 -3.13 -22.22
CA TYR A 509 -3.01 -2.19 -23.25
C TYR A 509 -4.48 -1.82 -23.07
N LEU A 510 -4.75 -0.52 -22.92
CA LEU A 510 -6.04 0.01 -22.48
C LEU A 510 -6.52 1.07 -23.46
N LYS A 511 -7.83 1.14 -23.66
CA LYS A 511 -8.49 2.22 -24.37
C LYS A 511 -9.45 2.95 -23.46
N VAL A 512 -9.42 4.28 -23.52
CA VAL A 512 -10.39 5.14 -22.84
C VAL A 512 -11.73 5.05 -23.57
N ILE A 513 -12.72 4.48 -22.88
CA ILE A 513 -14.08 4.32 -23.39
C ILE A 513 -14.89 5.59 -23.15
N GLY A 514 -14.65 6.28 -22.04
CA GLY A 514 -15.33 7.52 -21.72
C GLY A 514 -14.95 8.05 -20.35
N SER A 515 -15.15 9.34 -20.15
CA SER A 515 -14.97 10.03 -18.88
C SER A 515 -16.29 10.65 -18.41
N SER A 516 -16.51 10.64 -17.09
CA SER A 516 -17.68 11.29 -16.48
C SER A 516 -17.29 12.00 -15.18
N ASN A 517 -18.02 13.05 -14.84
CA ASN A 517 -17.80 13.82 -13.62
C ASN A 517 -19.12 13.85 -12.82
N PRO A 518 -19.46 12.75 -12.12
CA PRO A 518 -20.76 12.60 -11.45
C PRO A 518 -20.99 13.60 -10.30
N SER A 519 -19.93 14.15 -9.72
CA SER A 519 -20.00 15.10 -8.60
C SER A 519 -18.73 15.95 -8.57
N ASN A 520 -18.81 17.20 -8.11
CA ASN A 520 -17.68 18.12 -8.08
C ASN A 520 -16.38 17.47 -7.56
N GLY A 521 -15.47 17.27 -8.51
CA GLY A 521 -14.12 16.75 -8.32
C GLY A 521 -14.03 15.24 -8.03
N VAL A 522 -15.01 14.47 -8.50
CA VAL A 522 -14.86 13.03 -8.71
C VAL A 522 -14.93 12.78 -10.21
N TYR A 523 -13.85 12.29 -10.79
CA TYR A 523 -13.77 11.90 -12.20
C TYR A 523 -13.79 10.39 -12.31
N ILE A 524 -14.73 9.83 -13.07
CA ILE A 524 -14.75 8.41 -13.38
C ILE A 524 -14.27 8.24 -14.82
N ILE A 525 -13.19 7.48 -15.00
CA ILE A 525 -12.59 7.19 -16.30
C ILE A 525 -12.79 5.70 -16.57
N SER A 526 -13.53 5.39 -17.63
CA SER A 526 -13.80 4.03 -18.05
C SER A 526 -12.76 3.58 -19.06
N LEU A 527 -12.09 2.47 -18.76
CA LEU A 527 -11.05 1.86 -19.56
C LEU A 527 -11.47 0.46 -19.97
N ARG A 528 -11.04 0.02 -21.16
CA ARG A 528 -11.20 -1.35 -21.62
C ARG A 528 -9.85 -1.90 -22.05
N GLU A 529 -9.51 -3.09 -21.56
CA GLU A 529 -8.36 -3.84 -22.00
C GLU A 529 -8.57 -4.34 -23.44
N ILE A 530 -7.67 -3.93 -24.33
CA ILE A 530 -7.63 -4.40 -25.70
C ILE A 530 -6.71 -5.63 -25.76
N PRO A 531 -7.19 -6.77 -26.27
CA PRO A 531 -6.33 -7.92 -26.52
C PRO A 531 -5.27 -7.55 -27.57
N SER A 532 -4.01 -7.49 -27.16
CA SER A 532 -2.89 -7.22 -28.05
C SER A 532 -2.42 -8.49 -28.73
N ASN A 533 -2.24 -8.46 -30.06
CA ASN A 533 -1.64 -9.56 -30.84
C ASN A 533 -0.12 -9.69 -30.61
N SER A 534 0.52 -8.70 -29.99
CA SER A 534 1.90 -8.72 -29.53
C SER A 534 1.94 -8.61 -28.00
N LEU A 535 2.44 -9.64 -27.32
CA LEU A 535 2.63 -9.57 -25.86
C LEU A 535 3.71 -8.52 -25.55
N LYS A 536 3.32 -7.45 -24.83
CA LYS A 536 4.24 -6.40 -24.35
C LYS A 536 5.07 -6.84 -23.13
N LEU A 537 4.77 -8.00 -22.57
CA LEU A 537 5.50 -8.70 -21.52
C LEU A 537 5.71 -10.15 -21.98
N ALA A 538 6.95 -10.61 -22.13
CA ALA A 538 7.22 -12.00 -22.51
C ALA A 538 6.66 -12.96 -21.45
N LYS A 539 6.21 -14.17 -21.82
CA LYS A 539 5.79 -15.19 -20.82
C LYS A 539 7.02 -15.90 -20.25
N PRO A 540 7.11 -16.13 -18.93
CA PRO A 540 8.16 -16.94 -18.35
C PRO A 540 8.04 -18.39 -18.84
N CYS A 541 9.13 -18.96 -19.37
CA CYS A 541 9.22 -20.39 -19.60
C CYS A 541 9.34 -21.13 -18.26
N ASP A 542 8.38 -21.98 -17.89
CA ASP A 542 8.49 -22.88 -16.73
C ASP A 542 9.56 -23.95 -17.02
N LEU A 543 10.66 -23.94 -16.26
CA LEU A 543 11.71 -24.98 -16.32
C LEU A 543 11.67 -25.95 -15.12
N THR A 544 10.67 -25.82 -14.23
CA THR A 544 10.66 -26.51 -12.92
C THR A 544 9.48 -27.45 -12.68
N SER A 545 8.68 -27.78 -13.69
CA SER A 545 7.60 -28.79 -13.57
C SER A 545 7.65 -29.82 -14.68
N THR A 546 8.78 -30.51 -14.84
CA THR A 546 8.94 -31.59 -15.82
C THR A 546 10.14 -32.47 -15.45
N ASN A 547 9.98 -33.34 -14.45
CA ASN A 547 10.67 -34.66 -14.48
C ASN A 547 9.92 -35.64 -15.42
N GLU A 548 8.91 -35.16 -16.13
CA GLU A 548 8.48 -35.70 -17.41
C GLU A 548 8.93 -34.71 -18.47
N LEU A 549 9.85 -35.10 -19.38
CA LEU A 549 10.26 -34.27 -20.52
C LEU A 549 9.06 -33.51 -21.13
N PRO A 550 9.23 -32.28 -21.66
CA PRO A 550 8.15 -31.57 -22.36
C PRO A 550 7.82 -32.26 -23.69
N LEU A 551 7.14 -33.39 -23.60
CA LEU A 551 6.43 -34.03 -24.69
C LEU A 551 4.93 -33.77 -24.49
N SER A 552 4.28 -33.33 -25.56
CA SER A 552 2.83 -33.39 -25.78
C SER A 552 1.93 -32.25 -25.28
N ARG A 553 2.22 -30.99 -25.65
CA ARG A 553 1.10 -30.14 -26.10
C ARG A 553 0.96 -30.29 -27.61
N GLN A 554 -0.08 -30.99 -28.06
CA GLN A 554 -0.48 -30.99 -29.47
C GLN A 554 -0.73 -29.53 -29.90
N PRO A 555 -0.07 -29.05 -30.97
CA PRO A 555 -0.26 -27.68 -31.46
C PRO A 555 -1.66 -27.54 -32.06
N CYS A 556 -2.35 -26.43 -31.81
CA CYS A 556 -3.65 -26.20 -32.44
C CYS A 556 -3.46 -25.78 -33.91
N LYS A 557 -4.49 -25.93 -34.75
CA LYS A 557 -4.43 -25.62 -36.19
C LYS A 557 -3.91 -24.20 -36.47
N ALA A 558 -4.26 -23.23 -35.63
CA ALA A 558 -3.79 -21.85 -35.78
C ALA A 558 -2.27 -21.70 -35.56
N ASP A 559 -1.66 -22.51 -34.70
CA ASP A 559 -0.24 -22.42 -34.33
C ASP A 559 0.69 -22.87 -35.46
N ILE A 560 0.24 -23.77 -36.33
CA ILE A 560 1.05 -24.33 -37.43
C ILE A 560 0.60 -23.90 -38.82
N GLN A 561 -0.52 -23.18 -38.94
CA GLN A 561 -1.06 -22.75 -40.24
C GLN A 561 -0.01 -21.98 -41.06
N HIS A 562 0.80 -21.17 -40.38
CA HIS A 562 1.90 -20.44 -41.02
C HIS A 562 2.95 -21.37 -41.65
N LEU A 563 3.27 -22.50 -41.02
CA LEU A 563 4.20 -23.49 -41.58
C LEU A 563 3.56 -24.29 -42.70
N LEU A 564 2.29 -24.68 -42.56
CA LEU A 564 1.56 -25.44 -43.58
C LEU A 564 1.38 -24.64 -44.88
N ASN A 565 1.26 -23.31 -44.81
CA ASN A 565 1.22 -22.46 -45.99
C ASN A 565 2.48 -22.55 -46.86
N TYR A 566 3.62 -22.99 -46.31
CA TYR A 566 4.85 -23.16 -47.08
C TYR A 566 4.89 -24.45 -47.91
N ILE A 567 3.91 -25.35 -47.79
CA ILE A 567 3.78 -26.50 -48.70
C ILE A 567 3.65 -25.99 -50.14
N ASP A 568 2.73 -25.06 -50.38
CA ASP A 568 2.46 -24.55 -51.73
C ASP A 568 3.52 -23.55 -52.22
N ILE A 569 4.23 -22.89 -51.27
CA ILE A 569 5.30 -21.92 -51.59
C ILE A 569 6.59 -22.66 -51.98
N LEU A 570 7.00 -23.66 -51.21
CA LEU A 570 8.24 -24.40 -51.47
C LEU A 570 8.06 -25.53 -52.49
N TYR A 571 6.83 -26.03 -52.66
CA TYR A 571 6.51 -27.13 -53.56
C TYR A 571 5.30 -26.85 -54.47
N PRO A 572 5.36 -25.83 -55.33
CA PRO A 572 4.29 -25.56 -56.28
C PRO A 572 4.09 -26.79 -57.19
N ASN A 573 2.85 -27.28 -57.27
CA ASN A 573 2.48 -28.52 -57.97
C ASN A 573 3.13 -29.81 -57.41
N GLY A 574 3.68 -29.77 -56.19
CA GLY A 574 4.27 -30.92 -55.53
C GLY A 574 5.77 -31.13 -55.76
N GLU A 575 6.39 -30.31 -56.61
CA GLU A 575 7.83 -30.35 -56.93
C GLU A 575 8.57 -29.18 -56.25
N PRO A 576 9.80 -29.38 -55.74
CA PRO A 576 10.54 -28.32 -55.05
C PRO A 576 10.87 -27.15 -55.98
N ILE A 577 10.76 -25.92 -55.47
CA ILE A 577 11.24 -24.73 -56.20
C ILE A 577 12.75 -24.81 -56.47
N ASN A 578 13.20 -24.18 -57.55
CA ASN A 578 14.63 -23.92 -57.72
C ASN A 578 15.08 -22.90 -56.67
N LEU A 579 15.83 -23.38 -55.69
CA LEU A 579 16.27 -22.60 -54.53
C LEU A 579 17.47 -21.72 -54.85
N GLU A 580 18.34 -22.12 -55.78
CA GLU A 580 19.57 -21.39 -56.08
C GLU A 580 19.28 -20.20 -57.01
N THR A 581 19.65 -19.01 -56.56
CA THR A 581 19.45 -17.75 -57.30
C THR A 581 20.74 -17.24 -57.95
N GLY A 582 21.90 -17.76 -57.53
CA GLY A 582 23.22 -17.40 -58.04
C GLY A 582 24.32 -18.03 -57.21
N VAL A 583 25.57 -17.69 -57.50
CA VAL A 583 26.75 -18.16 -56.74
C VAL A 583 27.67 -16.96 -56.51
N ASP A 584 28.24 -16.83 -55.31
CA ASP A 584 29.16 -15.76 -54.95
C ASP A 584 30.56 -15.97 -55.57
N GLU A 585 31.44 -14.97 -55.38
CA GLU A 585 32.83 -14.98 -55.90
C GLU A 585 33.68 -16.15 -55.36
N ASN A 586 33.24 -16.80 -54.28
CA ASN A 586 33.91 -17.93 -53.63
C ASN A 586 33.25 -19.28 -53.97
N GLY A 587 32.27 -19.32 -54.87
CA GLY A 587 31.58 -20.55 -55.25
C GLY A 587 30.45 -20.96 -54.30
N ILE A 588 29.96 -20.07 -53.42
CA ILE A 588 28.88 -20.35 -52.46
C ILE A 588 27.53 -19.96 -53.09
N PRO A 589 26.57 -20.90 -53.18
CA PRO A 589 25.25 -20.61 -53.75
C PRO A 589 24.43 -19.66 -52.87
N PHE A 590 23.79 -18.68 -53.51
CA PHE A 590 22.73 -17.87 -52.94
C PHE A 590 21.39 -18.59 -53.06
N TYR A 591 20.57 -18.50 -52.03
CA TYR A 591 19.26 -19.12 -52.00
C TYR A 591 18.14 -18.09 -51.97
N ARG A 592 16.97 -18.51 -52.45
CA ARG A 592 15.69 -17.81 -52.36
C ARG A 592 15.30 -17.42 -50.93
N ASP A 593 14.77 -16.22 -50.75
CA ASP A 593 14.33 -15.68 -49.47
C ASP A 593 13.24 -16.55 -48.80
N GLU A 594 12.40 -17.19 -49.61
CA GLU A 594 11.35 -18.11 -49.18
C GLU A 594 11.91 -19.25 -48.29
N MET A 595 13.12 -19.73 -48.59
CA MET A 595 13.82 -20.73 -47.79
C MET A 595 14.20 -20.18 -46.41
N TYR A 596 14.78 -18.98 -46.37
CA TYR A 596 15.23 -18.35 -45.13
C TYR A 596 14.04 -17.98 -44.24
N HIS A 597 12.95 -17.48 -44.83
CA HIS A 597 11.72 -17.20 -44.10
C HIS A 597 11.12 -18.48 -43.51
N PHE A 598 11.08 -19.58 -44.27
CA PHE A 598 10.60 -20.87 -43.76
C PHE A 598 11.42 -21.34 -42.55
N TYR A 599 12.75 -21.37 -42.65
CA TYR A 599 13.59 -21.81 -41.52
C TYR A 599 13.61 -20.82 -40.36
N GLY A 600 13.34 -19.53 -40.60
CA GLY A 600 13.05 -18.54 -39.58
C GLY A 600 11.80 -18.91 -38.78
N LEU A 601 10.70 -19.27 -39.46
CA LEU A 601 9.44 -19.70 -38.85
C LEU A 601 9.59 -21.04 -38.11
N VAL A 602 10.29 -22.02 -38.70
CA VAL A 602 10.67 -23.26 -38.00
C VAL A 602 11.45 -22.93 -36.75
N GLY A 603 12.31 -21.91 -36.83
CA GLY A 603 13.06 -21.42 -35.69
C GLY A 603 12.18 -20.90 -34.57
N THR A 604 11.18 -20.08 -34.87
CA THR A 604 10.22 -19.60 -33.88
C THR A 604 9.35 -20.73 -33.32
N TRP A 605 9.01 -21.73 -34.12
CA TRP A 605 8.08 -22.80 -33.75
C TRP A 605 8.73 -23.96 -32.99
N ALA A 606 9.98 -24.31 -33.32
CA ALA A 606 10.71 -25.45 -32.77
C ALA A 606 12.05 -25.07 -32.13
N GLU A 607 12.23 -23.81 -31.69
CA GLU A 607 13.45 -23.39 -30.98
C GLU A 607 13.67 -24.24 -29.71
N ASN A 608 14.92 -24.65 -29.48
CA ASN A 608 15.38 -25.30 -28.24
C ASN A 608 14.77 -26.68 -27.92
N TYR A 609 14.38 -27.46 -28.92
CA TYR A 609 14.03 -28.87 -28.70
C TYR A 609 15.28 -29.72 -28.50
N ASP A 610 15.31 -30.57 -27.47
CA ASP A 610 16.43 -31.49 -27.20
C ASP A 610 16.35 -32.73 -28.12
N TYR A 611 17.45 -33.04 -28.81
CA TYR A 611 17.50 -34.15 -29.76
C TYR A 611 18.92 -34.70 -29.90
N ASP A 612 19.02 -36.03 -30.07
CA ASP A 612 20.27 -36.66 -30.47
C ASP A 612 20.52 -36.39 -31.96
N LEU A 613 21.62 -35.73 -32.29
CA LEU A 613 21.92 -35.26 -33.66
C LEU A 613 21.90 -36.40 -34.69
N ILE A 614 22.61 -37.51 -34.43
CA ILE A 614 22.79 -38.58 -35.41
C ILE A 614 21.50 -39.39 -35.66
N PRO A 615 20.77 -39.86 -34.63
CA PRO A 615 19.49 -40.55 -34.83
C PRO A 615 18.44 -39.67 -35.49
N THR A 616 18.31 -38.42 -35.03
CA THR A 616 17.28 -37.49 -35.53
C THR A 616 17.52 -37.11 -36.99
N TYR A 617 18.79 -36.93 -37.39
CA TYR A 617 19.15 -36.68 -38.78
C TYR A 617 18.83 -37.89 -39.70
N ARG A 618 19.01 -39.12 -39.22
CA ARG A 618 18.61 -40.32 -39.98
C ARG A 618 17.09 -40.45 -40.10
N MET A 619 16.37 -40.10 -39.04
CA MET A 619 14.89 -40.08 -39.05
C MET A 619 14.36 -39.04 -40.04
N SER A 620 14.96 -37.84 -40.07
CA SER A 620 14.54 -36.75 -40.95
C SER A 620 14.80 -37.00 -42.45
N GLN A 621 15.59 -38.03 -42.79
CA GLN A 621 15.88 -38.45 -44.16
C GLN A 621 15.23 -39.79 -44.53
N ASN A 622 14.33 -40.32 -43.70
CA ASN A 622 13.65 -41.59 -43.97
C ASN A 622 12.12 -41.38 -44.10
N PRO A 623 11.55 -41.52 -45.31
CA PRO A 623 10.12 -41.34 -45.55
C PRO A 623 9.20 -42.21 -44.69
N GLU A 624 9.59 -43.46 -44.42
CA GLU A 624 8.77 -44.39 -43.60
C GLU A 624 8.71 -43.96 -42.14
N TYR A 625 9.79 -43.38 -41.61
CA TYR A 625 9.80 -42.81 -40.27
C TYR A 625 8.98 -41.52 -40.19
N ILE A 626 9.13 -40.62 -41.18
CA ILE A 626 8.36 -39.37 -41.23
C ILE A 626 6.86 -39.65 -41.24
N ALA A 627 6.41 -40.64 -42.01
CA ALA A 627 5.00 -41.02 -42.10
C ALA A 627 4.39 -41.49 -40.76
N LYS A 628 5.21 -42.00 -39.84
CA LYS A 628 4.79 -42.48 -38.51
C LYS A 628 5.11 -41.51 -37.38
N ALA A 629 5.80 -40.41 -37.68
CA ALA A 629 6.29 -39.50 -36.68
C ALA A 629 5.16 -38.84 -35.88
N ASN A 630 5.39 -38.64 -34.58
CA ASN A 630 4.57 -37.85 -33.68
C ASN A 630 5.04 -36.39 -33.62
N TRP A 631 4.31 -35.52 -32.92
CA TRP A 631 4.62 -34.09 -32.83
C TRP A 631 6.01 -33.78 -32.28
N THR A 632 6.50 -34.60 -31.36
CA THR A 632 7.84 -34.45 -30.78
C THR A 632 8.90 -34.81 -31.80
N GLU A 633 8.77 -35.94 -32.47
CA GLU A 633 9.72 -36.38 -33.50
C GLU A 633 9.77 -35.37 -34.66
N ILE A 634 8.62 -34.80 -35.05
CA ILE A 634 8.55 -33.73 -36.05
C ILE A 634 9.34 -32.49 -35.62
N LYS A 635 9.18 -32.05 -34.36
CA LYS A 635 9.94 -30.92 -33.83
C LYS A 635 11.43 -31.21 -33.83
N GLN A 636 11.84 -32.40 -33.35
CA GLN A 636 13.23 -32.84 -33.37
C GLN A 636 13.81 -32.82 -34.79
N MET A 637 13.09 -33.38 -35.77
CA MET A 637 13.52 -33.40 -37.18
C MET A 637 13.69 -31.99 -37.75
N LEU A 638 12.72 -31.09 -37.54
CA LEU A 638 12.78 -29.72 -38.04
C LEU A 638 13.88 -28.89 -37.37
N THR A 639 14.07 -29.02 -36.06
CA THR A 639 15.16 -28.37 -35.32
C THR A 639 16.52 -28.92 -35.74
N CYS A 640 16.63 -30.23 -35.98
CA CYS A 640 17.84 -30.88 -36.47
C CYS A 640 18.21 -30.40 -37.87
N ILE A 641 17.26 -30.35 -38.83
CA ILE A 641 17.51 -29.84 -40.18
C ILE A 641 17.94 -28.37 -40.10
N ARG A 642 17.24 -27.55 -39.30
CA ARG A 642 17.60 -26.14 -39.13
C ARG A 642 19.01 -25.97 -38.54
N SER A 643 19.36 -26.75 -37.53
CA SER A 643 20.61 -26.56 -36.78
C SER A 643 21.82 -27.18 -37.49
N SER A 644 21.62 -28.25 -38.25
CA SER A 644 22.68 -28.91 -39.03
C SER A 644 23.30 -27.98 -40.08
N GLY A 645 22.54 -27.03 -40.60
CA GLY A 645 23.04 -25.98 -41.48
C GLY A 645 23.93 -24.93 -40.82
N LYS A 646 24.12 -24.95 -39.48
CA LYS A 646 25.14 -24.15 -38.78
C LYS A 646 26.52 -24.82 -38.70
N PHE A 647 26.61 -26.14 -38.92
CA PHE A 647 27.84 -26.92 -38.64
C PHE A 647 28.46 -27.63 -39.85
N SER A 648 27.75 -27.81 -40.96
CA SER A 648 28.35 -28.23 -42.24
C SER A 648 27.60 -27.61 -43.41
N SER A 649 28.36 -27.15 -44.42
CA SER A 649 27.96 -26.55 -45.71
C SER A 649 26.48 -26.20 -45.91
N TYR A 650 26.23 -24.96 -46.35
CA TYR A 650 24.93 -24.38 -46.72
C TYR A 650 24.04 -25.25 -47.63
N THR A 651 24.58 -26.34 -48.19
CA THR A 651 23.90 -27.42 -48.91
C THR A 651 22.85 -28.19 -48.10
N THR A 652 22.90 -28.19 -46.76
CA THR A 652 22.02 -29.05 -45.95
C THR A 652 20.56 -28.56 -45.90
N TYR A 653 20.34 -27.24 -45.86
CA TYR A 653 18.99 -26.64 -45.89
C TYR A 653 18.30 -26.85 -47.24
N ALA A 654 19.07 -26.61 -48.31
CA ALA A 654 18.58 -26.73 -49.68
C ALA A 654 18.33 -28.19 -50.02
N HIS A 655 19.21 -29.11 -49.62
CA HIS A 655 19.03 -30.55 -49.85
C HIS A 655 17.77 -31.11 -49.20
N ALA A 656 17.45 -30.73 -47.96
CA ALA A 656 16.24 -31.22 -47.29
C ALA A 656 14.94 -30.80 -47.99
N ILE A 657 14.96 -29.66 -48.70
CA ILE A 657 13.84 -29.17 -49.50
C ILE A 657 13.86 -29.85 -50.89
N THR A 658 15.00 -29.86 -51.59
CA THR A 658 15.10 -30.44 -52.95
C THR A 658 14.90 -31.96 -52.97
N ALA A 659 15.27 -32.66 -51.89
CA ALA A 659 15.01 -34.10 -51.73
C ALA A 659 13.58 -34.40 -51.23
N GLY A 660 12.75 -33.39 -50.96
CA GLY A 660 11.33 -33.55 -50.61
C GLY A 660 11.04 -33.94 -49.15
N TYR A 661 12.05 -34.02 -48.28
CA TYR A 661 11.85 -34.40 -46.87
C TYR A 661 11.03 -33.37 -46.09
N ILE A 662 11.27 -32.07 -46.32
CA ILE A 662 10.45 -31.01 -45.71
C ILE A 662 8.99 -31.11 -46.13
N ARG A 663 8.70 -31.47 -47.40
CA ARG A 663 7.33 -31.69 -47.87
C ARG A 663 6.64 -32.82 -47.11
N LEU A 664 7.33 -33.95 -46.93
CA LEU A 664 6.81 -35.10 -46.19
C LEU A 664 6.52 -34.75 -44.72
N ILE A 665 7.40 -33.99 -44.08
CA ILE A 665 7.21 -33.54 -42.69
C ILE A 665 5.99 -32.61 -42.59
N LEU A 666 5.84 -31.64 -43.50
CA LEU A 666 4.69 -30.72 -43.50
C LEU A 666 3.36 -31.44 -43.81
N LEU A 667 3.36 -32.43 -44.71
CA LEU A 667 2.18 -33.26 -44.96
C LEU A 667 1.80 -34.08 -43.73
N ARG A 668 2.78 -34.67 -43.04
CA ARG A 668 2.53 -35.37 -41.78
C ARG A 668 1.97 -34.45 -40.70
N MET A 669 2.48 -33.21 -40.60
CA MET A 669 1.93 -32.19 -39.70
C MET A 669 0.48 -31.86 -40.03
N LYS A 670 0.13 -31.77 -41.33
CA LYS A 670 -1.24 -31.54 -41.77
C LYS A 670 -2.16 -32.69 -41.36
N GLU A 671 -1.75 -33.92 -41.58
CA GLU A 671 -2.49 -35.12 -41.14
C GLU A 671 -2.73 -35.11 -39.63
N LEU A 672 -1.70 -34.84 -38.82
CA LEU A 672 -1.80 -34.85 -37.36
C LEU A 672 -2.66 -33.70 -36.78
N VAL A 673 -3.00 -32.68 -37.56
CA VAL A 673 -3.93 -31.61 -37.16
C VAL A 673 -5.36 -31.86 -37.64
N GLU A 674 -5.53 -32.69 -38.66
CA GLU A 674 -6.85 -33.09 -39.17
C GLU A 674 -7.39 -34.35 -38.45
N LEU A 675 -6.53 -35.12 -37.79
CA LEU A 675 -6.83 -36.21 -36.84
C LEU A 675 -7.20 -35.68 -35.45
#